data_AF-A0AAV2A3D7-F1
#
_entry.id   AF-A0AAV2A3D7-F1
#
_cell.length_a   1.000
_cell.length_b   1.000
_cell.length_c   1.000
_cell.angle_alpha   90.00
_cell.angle_beta   90.00
_cell.angle_gamma   90.00
#
_symmetry.space_group_name_H-M   'P 1'
#
loop_
_entity.id
_entity.type
_entity.pdbx_description
1 polymer ?
#
loop_
_entity_poly.entity_id
_entity_poly.type
_entity_poly.pdbx_seq_one_letter_code
_entity_poly.pdbx_strand_id
1 'polypeptide(L)'
;MDKLNSLYGLIINVGENHCHLLLDTVINKPLKKDMVLKFIGYILQCSSTPGQYPIDEICSEQAFGFWYTLQDAITSNKHFEQLLLIFHPVFQALLDAYLIKLRYPPENVYKQWKSDERESFRCYRQDIGDSIMYCYNILRTAALANLMAHLNIATTTASNNPSQWQYLEACLFAFKEVSESVDIKENQFIPVFMNHLRNIPLQHIRIISATMEAIGAFAEWINTHPDVLGCVIPLLLMGLQNADVAISATFALKDISRDCYSSMQPFAEQILHTCLEALKGNILKLREKVRIIATIGKVLSIMPFSYIMEYLDTLLPPIFNELQEHLCCKEATVNSAAIIVHDLHMLSMLFATLDTHYGADPEGEESEPESSQIREANLKMPQPVLHVLEKLLIVFRTAGNNWEVKEQITEALCECLKRAVSMLTDKCKMFLPDLLNLLLHLYKHCPHQSVLDMTKQLLILFVNDEDEREALSKYFAEICDHTIQISMKDFRESTTVIESFLQVLDHIIRRAIVFFKAESVNPLVLFQFGTAALNLPEKPTVRAAASFLAEFIMHSREVPNMLNVVNTQGEMLVMQVFKVIGGDSPRSVVEFMPDILMAFNKKYFDNLCRWLGPFTQQEGFPSFRVTQRQKEEFARLILKERTNKRRLKETVTEFSLLCRGLIGTEYAAQSYQSLS
;
A
#
# COMPACT_ATOMS: atom_id res chain seq x y z
N MET A 1 -10.33 -33.04 24.73
CA MET A 1 -10.34 -31.65 24.25
C MET A 1 -11.55 -31.37 23.37
N ASP A 2 -11.88 -32.20 22.39
CA ASP A 2 -12.99 -31.95 21.44
C ASP A 2 -14.37 -31.62 22.05
N LYS A 3 -14.73 -32.30 23.15
CA LYS A 3 -15.98 -32.01 23.88
C LYS A 3 -15.95 -30.64 24.57
N LEU A 4 -14.80 -30.27 25.14
CA LEU A 4 -14.60 -28.96 25.75
C LEU A 4 -14.61 -27.87 24.67
N ASN A 5 -13.96 -28.15 23.54
CA ASN A 5 -13.94 -27.30 22.35
C ASN A 5 -15.36 -26.96 21.87
N SER A 6 -16.19 -27.99 21.71
CA SER A 6 -17.58 -27.84 21.25
C SER A 6 -18.44 -27.07 22.27
N LEU A 7 -18.21 -27.30 23.57
CA LEU A 7 -18.93 -26.59 24.63
C LEU A 7 -18.56 -25.10 24.66
N TYR A 8 -17.28 -24.77 24.55
CA TYR A 8 -16.85 -23.37 24.44
C TYR A 8 -17.40 -22.70 23.19
N GLY A 9 -17.35 -23.37 22.04
CA GLY A 9 -17.94 -22.85 20.80
C GLY A 9 -19.43 -22.51 20.96
N LEU A 10 -20.21 -23.35 21.65
CA LEU A 10 -21.62 -23.05 21.93
C LEU A 10 -21.78 -21.81 22.82
N ILE A 11 -21.01 -21.71 23.91
CA ILE A 11 -21.09 -20.59 24.86
C ILE A 11 -20.67 -19.28 24.18
N ILE A 12 -19.58 -19.30 23.42
CA ILE A 12 -19.04 -18.13 22.70
C ILE A 12 -20.06 -17.64 21.67
N ASN A 13 -20.63 -18.54 20.87
CA ASN A 13 -21.62 -18.19 19.84
C ASN A 13 -22.87 -17.52 20.44
N VAL A 14 -23.33 -17.98 21.61
CA VAL A 14 -24.40 -17.31 22.36
C VAL A 14 -23.97 -15.92 22.82
N GLY A 15 -22.74 -15.78 23.32
CA GLY A 15 -22.17 -14.51 23.75
C GLY A 15 -22.08 -13.48 22.61
N GLU A 16 -21.57 -13.88 21.45
CA GLU A 16 -21.39 -13.03 20.27
C GLU A 16 -22.74 -12.54 19.71
N ASN A 17 -23.69 -13.44 19.50
CA ASN A 17 -24.98 -13.10 18.89
C ASN A 17 -25.93 -12.32 19.81
N HIS A 18 -25.70 -12.37 21.13
CA HIS A 18 -26.58 -11.75 22.12
C HIS A 18 -25.84 -10.80 23.08
N CYS A 19 -24.70 -10.24 22.65
CA CYS A 19 -23.86 -9.39 23.50
C CYS A 19 -24.62 -8.18 24.10
N HIS A 20 -25.40 -7.46 23.27
CA HIS A 20 -26.23 -6.34 23.76
C HIS A 20 -27.25 -6.76 24.82
N LEU A 21 -27.87 -7.94 24.66
CA LEU A 21 -28.81 -8.47 25.65
C LEU A 21 -28.13 -8.76 27.00
N LEU A 22 -26.89 -9.25 26.97
CA LEU A 22 -26.11 -9.48 28.17
C LEU A 22 -25.80 -8.17 28.90
N LEU A 23 -25.36 -7.14 28.16
CA LEU A 23 -25.07 -5.82 28.72
C LEU A 23 -26.32 -5.14 29.31
N ASP A 24 -27.44 -5.16 28.56
CA ASP A 24 -28.72 -4.60 29.03
C ASP A 24 -29.23 -5.32 30.28
N THR A 25 -29.00 -6.64 30.37
CA THR A 25 -29.40 -7.42 31.54
C THR A 25 -28.56 -7.04 32.77
N VAL A 26 -27.25 -6.82 32.59
CA VAL A 26 -26.34 -6.39 33.66
C VAL A 26 -26.75 -5.04 34.23
N ILE A 27 -27.19 -4.11 33.38
CA ILE A 27 -27.63 -2.75 33.80
C ILE A 27 -29.03 -2.80 34.43
N ASN A 28 -30.00 -3.40 33.73
CA ASN A 28 -31.41 -3.27 34.07
C ASN A 28 -31.90 -4.32 35.10
N LYS A 29 -31.18 -5.42 35.29
CA LYS A 29 -31.59 -6.54 36.15
C LYS A 29 -30.45 -6.95 37.09
N PRO A 30 -30.20 -6.20 38.19
CA PRO A 30 -29.06 -6.43 39.07
C PRO A 30 -29.04 -7.84 39.68
N LEU A 31 -30.20 -8.44 39.95
CA LEU A 31 -30.31 -9.82 40.44
C LEU A 31 -29.77 -10.89 39.47
N LYS A 32 -29.64 -10.56 38.18
CA LYS A 32 -29.09 -11.45 37.14
C LYS A 32 -27.65 -11.10 36.75
N LYS A 33 -27.06 -10.05 37.34
CA LYS A 33 -25.70 -9.59 37.04
C LYS A 33 -24.68 -10.71 37.26
N ASP A 34 -24.72 -11.39 38.40
CA ASP A 34 -23.78 -12.45 38.73
C ASP A 34 -23.89 -13.65 37.79
N MET A 35 -25.09 -13.93 37.29
CA MET A 35 -25.31 -14.97 36.28
C MET A 35 -24.63 -14.62 34.95
N VAL A 36 -24.76 -13.37 34.50
CA VAL A 36 -24.09 -12.89 33.27
C VAL A 36 -22.57 -12.85 33.44
N LEU A 37 -22.07 -12.37 34.57
CA LEU A 37 -20.64 -12.37 34.85
C LEU A 37 -20.06 -13.79 34.95
N LYS A 38 -20.82 -14.74 35.53
CA LYS A 38 -20.43 -16.15 35.55
C LYS A 38 -20.42 -16.76 34.14
N PHE A 39 -21.39 -16.41 33.30
CA PHE A 39 -21.41 -16.82 31.89
C PHE A 39 -20.18 -16.33 31.13
N ILE A 40 -19.86 -15.05 31.25
CA ILE A 40 -18.66 -14.46 30.63
C ILE A 40 -17.38 -15.04 31.25
N GLY A 41 -17.41 -15.39 32.53
CA GLY A 41 -16.33 -16.11 33.22
C GLY A 41 -16.00 -17.46 32.58
N TYR A 42 -16.97 -18.17 31.97
CA TYR A 42 -16.69 -19.38 31.21
C TYR A 42 -15.97 -19.10 29.89
N ILE A 43 -16.25 -17.96 29.25
CA ILE A 43 -15.51 -17.54 28.05
C ILE A 43 -14.09 -17.12 28.42
N LEU A 44 -13.90 -16.45 29.55
CA LEU A 44 -12.57 -16.16 30.10
C LEU A 44 -11.78 -17.44 30.41
N GLN A 45 -12.43 -18.47 30.95
CA GLN A 45 -11.80 -19.79 31.14
C GLN A 45 -11.37 -20.44 29.83
N CYS A 46 -12.10 -20.19 28.73
CA CYS A 46 -11.67 -20.62 27.39
C CYS A 46 -10.36 -19.94 27.00
N SER A 47 -10.29 -18.60 27.09
CA SER A 47 -9.08 -17.83 26.78
C SER A 47 -7.89 -18.20 27.66
N SER A 48 -8.13 -18.55 28.93
CA SER A 48 -7.11 -18.98 29.88
C SER A 48 -6.91 -20.51 29.91
N THR A 49 -7.30 -21.25 28.86
CA THR A 49 -7.17 -22.71 28.85
C THR A 49 -5.69 -23.10 29.05
N PRO A 50 -5.39 -23.96 30.05
CA PRO A 50 -4.02 -24.37 30.35
C PRO A 50 -3.38 -25.12 29.18
N GLY A 51 -2.07 -24.91 28.99
CA GLY A 51 -1.29 -25.52 27.91
C GLY A 51 -0.88 -24.52 26.84
N GLN A 52 0.03 -24.95 25.97
CA GLN A 52 0.56 -24.16 24.88
C GLN A 52 -0.26 -24.39 23.59
N TYR A 53 -0.79 -23.32 23.02
CA TYR A 53 -1.37 -23.36 21.67
C TYR A 53 -0.26 -23.52 20.61
N PRO A 54 -0.43 -24.32 19.55
CA PRO A 54 -1.60 -25.17 19.23
C PRO A 54 -1.46 -26.62 19.73
N ILE A 55 -0.43 -26.93 20.51
CA ILE A 55 -0.02 -28.32 20.81
C ILE A 55 -0.88 -28.96 21.90
N ASP A 56 -0.99 -28.29 23.04
CA ASP A 56 -1.69 -28.82 24.20
C ASP A 56 -3.19 -28.49 24.14
N GLU A 57 -3.54 -27.36 23.52
CA GLU A 57 -4.90 -26.85 23.43
C GLU A 57 -5.12 -25.97 22.18
N ILE A 58 -6.36 -25.96 21.68
CA ILE A 58 -6.83 -25.15 20.54
C ILE A 58 -8.12 -24.38 20.88
N CYS A 59 -8.48 -24.31 22.16
CA CYS A 59 -9.76 -23.77 22.59
C CYS A 59 -9.68 -22.24 22.68
N SER A 60 -8.57 -21.73 23.19
CA SER A 60 -8.36 -20.32 23.51
C SER A 60 -8.61 -19.36 22.35
N GLU A 61 -8.31 -19.78 21.12
CA GLU A 61 -8.50 -18.98 19.89
C GLU A 61 -9.96 -18.64 19.60
N GLN A 62 -10.91 -19.46 20.04
CA GLN A 62 -12.33 -19.27 19.70
C GLN A 62 -12.92 -18.02 20.34
N ALA A 63 -12.33 -17.53 21.43
CA ALA A 63 -12.90 -16.43 22.20
C ALA A 63 -12.56 -15.04 21.64
N PHE A 64 -11.67 -14.92 20.65
CA PHE A 64 -11.22 -13.62 20.13
C PHE A 64 -12.38 -12.78 19.56
N GLY A 65 -13.26 -13.37 18.75
CA GLY A 65 -14.43 -12.68 18.18
C GLY A 65 -15.38 -12.13 19.26
N PHE A 66 -15.57 -12.89 20.34
CA PHE A 66 -16.38 -12.47 21.48
C PHE A 66 -15.77 -11.26 22.20
N TRP A 67 -14.47 -11.26 22.48
CA TRP A 67 -13.84 -10.16 23.22
C TRP A 67 -13.86 -8.85 22.45
N TYR A 68 -13.65 -8.90 21.13
CA TYR A 68 -13.87 -7.76 20.24
C TYR A 68 -15.32 -7.25 20.33
N THR A 69 -16.29 -8.15 20.13
CA THR A 69 -17.72 -7.80 20.16
C THR A 69 -18.14 -7.21 21.50
N LEU A 70 -17.63 -7.74 22.61
CA LEU A 70 -17.92 -7.25 23.96
C LEU A 70 -17.34 -5.86 24.20
N GLN A 71 -16.08 -5.62 23.83
CA GLN A 71 -15.47 -4.30 23.99
C GLN A 71 -16.19 -3.24 23.15
N ASP A 72 -16.51 -3.54 21.88
CA ASP A 72 -17.22 -2.62 21.00
C ASP A 72 -18.63 -2.30 21.52
N ALA A 73 -19.36 -3.34 21.96
CA ALA A 73 -20.69 -3.18 22.55
C ALA A 73 -20.68 -2.41 23.88
N ILE A 74 -19.62 -2.50 24.69
CA ILE A 74 -19.45 -1.67 25.91
C ILE A 74 -19.16 -0.22 25.50
N THR A 75 -18.21 -0.01 24.60
CA THR A 75 -17.72 1.32 24.19
C THR A 75 -18.80 2.15 23.50
N SER A 76 -19.67 1.51 22.70
CA SER A 76 -20.81 2.15 22.03
C SER A 76 -22.04 2.34 22.92
N ASN A 77 -22.03 1.83 24.16
CA ASN A 77 -23.21 1.86 25.03
C ASN A 77 -23.40 3.22 25.73
N LYS A 78 -24.65 3.64 25.86
CA LYS A 78 -25.03 4.86 26.61
C LYS A 78 -24.66 4.79 28.10
N HIS A 79 -24.56 3.60 28.67
CA HIS A 79 -24.19 3.36 30.08
C HIS A 79 -22.71 2.97 30.25
N PHE A 80 -21.83 3.46 29.36
CA PHE A 80 -20.40 3.14 29.32
C PHE A 80 -19.71 3.15 30.69
N GLU A 81 -19.82 4.24 31.46
CA GLU A 81 -19.16 4.39 32.77
C GLU A 81 -19.52 3.27 33.76
N GLN A 82 -20.80 2.88 33.81
CA GLN A 82 -21.26 1.82 34.71
C GLN A 82 -20.76 0.45 34.25
N LEU A 83 -20.78 0.20 32.93
CA LEU A 83 -20.28 -1.05 32.35
C LEU A 83 -18.77 -1.18 32.55
N LEU A 84 -18.02 -0.09 32.41
CA LEU A 84 -16.57 -0.06 32.62
C LEU A 84 -16.23 -0.55 34.03
N LEU A 85 -16.89 -0.02 35.08
CA LEU A 85 -16.67 -0.48 36.46
C LEU A 85 -16.97 -1.97 36.67
N ILE A 86 -17.97 -2.50 35.97
CA ILE A 86 -18.39 -3.90 36.10
C ILE A 86 -17.43 -4.84 35.38
N PHE A 87 -16.99 -4.46 34.18
CA PHE A 87 -16.19 -5.31 33.30
C PHE A 87 -14.68 -5.09 33.46
N HIS A 88 -14.23 -4.04 34.15
CA HIS A 88 -12.82 -3.79 34.43
C HIS A 88 -12.10 -5.02 35.02
N PRO A 89 -12.61 -5.73 36.04
CA PRO A 89 -11.94 -6.92 36.56
C PRO A 89 -11.87 -8.07 35.55
N VAL A 90 -12.84 -8.17 34.64
CA VAL A 90 -12.89 -9.22 33.61
C VAL A 90 -11.80 -8.98 32.56
N PHE A 91 -11.69 -7.76 32.05
CA PHE A 91 -10.64 -7.39 31.08
C PHE A 91 -9.24 -7.41 31.71
N GLN A 92 -9.11 -7.07 33.01
CA GLN A 92 -7.84 -7.21 33.71
C GLN A 92 -7.40 -8.67 33.80
N ALA A 93 -8.31 -9.58 34.19
CA ALA A 93 -8.03 -11.01 34.23
C ALA A 93 -7.75 -11.60 32.83
N LEU A 94 -8.41 -11.07 31.80
CA LEU A 94 -8.14 -11.45 30.42
C LEU A 94 -6.73 -11.04 29.98
N LEU A 95 -6.32 -9.81 30.28
CA LEU A 95 -4.96 -9.32 29.99
C LEU A 95 -3.90 -10.20 30.68
N ASP A 96 -4.12 -10.55 31.95
CA ASP A 96 -3.22 -11.45 32.69
C ASP A 96 -3.15 -12.85 32.06
N ALA A 97 -4.29 -13.39 31.61
CA ALA A 97 -4.33 -14.67 30.91
C ALA A 97 -3.56 -14.60 29.58
N TYR A 98 -3.75 -13.54 28.80
CA TYR A 98 -3.04 -13.35 27.53
C TYR A 98 -1.54 -13.24 27.69
N LEU A 99 -1.03 -12.54 28.72
CA LEU A 99 0.40 -12.49 29.02
C LEU A 99 1.00 -13.88 29.31
N ILE A 100 0.20 -14.82 29.81
CA ILE A 100 0.62 -16.21 29.99
C ILE A 100 0.58 -16.96 28.65
N LYS A 101 -0.48 -16.78 27.86
CA LYS A 101 -0.65 -17.43 26.55
C LYS A 101 0.34 -16.96 25.49
N LEU A 102 0.87 -15.74 25.61
CA LEU A 102 1.90 -15.18 24.73
C LEU A 102 3.29 -15.81 24.92
N ARG A 103 3.53 -16.46 26.07
CA ARG A 103 4.87 -16.98 26.41
C ARG A 103 5.27 -18.05 25.39
N TYR A 104 6.49 -17.94 24.92
CA TYR A 104 7.12 -19.04 24.19
C TYR A 104 7.26 -20.27 25.10
N PRO A 105 7.13 -21.49 24.54
CA PRO A 105 7.54 -22.68 25.26
C PRO A 105 9.08 -22.69 25.43
N PRO A 106 9.61 -23.55 26.33
CA PRO A 106 11.05 -23.76 26.46
C PRO A 106 11.71 -24.05 25.11
N GLU A 107 12.92 -23.55 24.89
CA GLU A 107 13.53 -23.54 23.56
C GLU A 107 13.79 -24.95 22.98
N ASN A 108 14.08 -25.91 23.85
CA ASN A 108 14.19 -27.33 23.48
C ASN A 108 12.86 -27.91 22.96
N VAL A 109 11.72 -27.45 23.49
CA VAL A 109 10.39 -27.84 23.02
C VAL A 109 10.05 -27.09 21.73
N TYR A 110 10.28 -25.77 21.69
CA TYR A 110 9.97 -24.95 20.52
C TYR A 110 10.73 -25.39 19.25
N LYS A 111 11.99 -25.84 19.41
CA LYS A 111 12.79 -26.38 18.31
C LYS A 111 12.24 -27.68 17.72
N GLN A 112 11.48 -28.45 18.50
CA GLN A 112 10.85 -29.70 18.05
C GLN A 112 9.55 -29.47 17.27
N TRP A 113 8.95 -28.28 17.40
CA TRP A 113 7.72 -27.94 16.69
C TRP A 113 7.93 -27.90 15.17
N LYS A 114 6.93 -28.36 14.44
CA LYS A 114 6.87 -28.29 12.98
C LYS A 114 6.68 -26.84 12.51
N SER A 115 6.94 -26.60 11.23
CA SER A 115 6.76 -25.27 10.63
C SER A 115 5.34 -24.74 10.83
N ASP A 116 4.33 -25.57 10.57
CA ASP A 116 2.91 -25.17 10.66
C ASP A 116 2.49 -24.88 12.10
N GLU A 117 3.04 -25.59 13.08
CA GLU A 117 2.78 -25.38 14.51
C GLU A 117 3.37 -24.04 14.98
N ARG A 118 4.59 -23.71 14.55
CA ARG A 118 5.22 -22.41 14.84
C ARG A 118 4.48 -21.27 14.17
N GLU A 119 4.02 -21.47 12.93
CA GLU A 119 3.24 -20.46 12.21
C GLU A 119 1.86 -20.25 12.84
N SER A 120 1.17 -21.33 13.23
CA SER A 120 -0.10 -21.23 13.95
C SER A 120 0.07 -20.45 15.26
N PHE A 121 1.14 -20.73 16.02
CA PHE A 121 1.43 -19.97 17.23
C PHE A 121 1.80 -18.50 16.94
N ARG A 122 2.50 -18.21 15.83
CA ARG A 122 2.77 -16.84 15.39
C ARG A 122 1.47 -16.07 15.14
N CYS A 123 0.54 -16.66 14.38
CA CYS A 123 -0.78 -16.06 14.13
C CYS A 123 -1.58 -15.88 15.43
N TYR A 124 -1.60 -16.90 16.29
CA TYR A 124 -2.27 -16.83 17.59
C TYR A 124 -1.72 -15.71 18.50
N ARG A 125 -0.40 -15.46 18.49
CA ARG A 125 0.19 -14.32 19.20
C ARG A 125 -0.24 -12.98 18.62
N GLN A 126 -0.41 -12.89 17.29
CA GLN A 126 -0.93 -11.70 16.62
C GLN A 126 -2.39 -11.44 17.02
N ASP A 127 -3.24 -12.48 17.02
CA ASP A 127 -4.64 -12.34 17.45
C ASP A 127 -4.77 -11.95 18.94
N ILE A 128 -3.85 -12.42 19.79
CA ILE A 128 -3.73 -11.94 21.17
C ILE A 128 -3.31 -10.47 21.20
N GLY A 129 -2.37 -10.05 20.34
CA GLY A 129 -1.93 -8.66 20.22
C GLY A 129 -3.10 -7.71 19.96
N ASP A 130 -3.91 -8.02 18.95
CA ASP A 130 -5.15 -7.30 18.65
C ASP A 130 -6.11 -7.31 19.85
N SER A 131 -6.22 -8.45 20.55
CA SER A 131 -7.08 -8.58 21.74
C SER A 131 -6.58 -7.78 22.95
N ILE A 132 -5.27 -7.57 23.07
CA ILE A 132 -4.66 -6.71 24.09
C ILE A 132 -5.03 -5.25 23.85
N MET A 133 -5.14 -4.81 22.59
CA MET A 133 -5.66 -3.47 22.26
C MET A 133 -7.10 -3.30 22.73
N TYR A 134 -7.96 -4.33 22.58
CA TYR A 134 -9.33 -4.30 23.12
C TYR A 134 -9.33 -4.18 24.65
N CYS A 135 -8.42 -4.89 25.32
CA CYS A 135 -8.24 -4.75 26.78
C CYS A 135 -7.81 -3.33 27.16
N TYR A 136 -6.87 -2.74 26.42
CA TYR A 136 -6.43 -1.37 26.65
C TYR A 136 -7.56 -0.35 26.48
N ASN A 137 -8.43 -0.52 25.47
CA ASN A 137 -9.55 0.39 25.23
C ASN A 137 -10.54 0.48 26.41
N ILE A 138 -10.67 -0.60 27.19
CA ILE A 138 -11.50 -0.65 28.40
C ILE A 138 -10.72 -0.22 29.66
N LEU A 139 -9.50 -0.71 29.84
CA LEU A 139 -8.72 -0.53 31.08
C LEU A 139 -7.91 0.78 31.12
N ARG A 140 -7.53 1.31 29.96
CA ARG A 140 -6.72 2.52 29.79
C ARG A 140 -5.44 2.47 30.62
N THR A 141 -5.19 3.48 31.45
CA THR A 141 -3.99 3.58 32.30
C THR A 141 -3.82 2.40 33.25
N ALA A 142 -4.91 1.74 33.66
CA ALA A 142 -4.83 0.53 34.49
C ALA A 142 -4.18 -0.65 33.75
N ALA A 143 -4.36 -0.76 32.44
CA ALA A 143 -3.64 -1.77 31.64
C ALA A 143 -2.13 -1.49 31.65
N LEU A 144 -1.70 -0.25 31.45
CA LEU A 144 -0.28 0.12 31.47
C LEU A 144 0.35 -0.13 32.85
N ALA A 145 -0.37 0.21 33.92
CA ALA A 145 0.06 -0.09 35.29
C ALA A 145 0.25 -1.60 35.50
N ASN A 146 -0.68 -2.42 35.03
CA ASN A 146 -0.62 -3.88 35.13
C ASN A 146 0.54 -4.45 34.29
N LEU A 147 0.68 -4.01 33.04
CA LEU A 147 1.79 -4.39 32.17
C LEU A 147 3.15 -4.03 32.78
N MET A 148 3.27 -2.85 33.38
CA MET A 148 4.49 -2.42 34.05
C MET A 148 4.82 -3.28 35.27
N ALA A 149 3.81 -3.67 36.05
CA ALA A 149 3.98 -4.58 37.19
C ALA A 149 4.51 -5.95 36.73
N HIS A 150 3.91 -6.53 35.68
CA HIS A 150 4.38 -7.79 35.10
C HIS A 150 5.78 -7.67 34.50
N LEU A 151 6.09 -6.57 33.81
CA LEU A 151 7.40 -6.32 33.23
C LEU A 151 8.51 -6.25 34.29
N ASN A 152 8.25 -5.61 35.42
CA ASN A 152 9.19 -5.55 36.55
C ASN A 152 9.50 -6.94 37.13
N ILE A 153 8.46 -7.75 37.33
CA ILE A 153 8.60 -9.13 37.81
C ILE A 153 9.39 -9.96 36.79
N ALA A 154 9.01 -9.87 35.52
CA ALA A 154 9.64 -10.62 34.44
C ALA A 154 11.11 -10.24 34.24
N THR A 155 11.44 -8.95 34.35
CA THR A 155 12.80 -8.43 34.25
C THR A 155 13.67 -8.96 35.39
N THR A 156 13.17 -8.86 36.64
CA THR A 156 13.87 -9.41 37.81
C THR A 156 14.11 -10.92 37.67
N THR A 157 13.12 -11.65 37.18
CA THR A 157 13.19 -13.10 36.97
C THR A 157 14.26 -13.45 35.93
N ALA A 158 14.24 -12.78 34.77
CA ALA A 158 15.19 -13.02 33.69
C ALA A 158 16.63 -12.61 34.05
N SER A 159 16.79 -11.53 34.83
CA SER A 159 18.11 -11.12 35.34
C SER A 159 18.70 -12.12 36.32
N ASN A 160 17.87 -12.73 37.17
CA ASN A 160 18.32 -13.77 38.10
C ASN A 160 18.55 -15.13 37.41
N ASN A 161 17.75 -15.45 36.39
CA ASN A 161 17.87 -16.67 35.62
C ASN A 161 17.65 -16.40 34.11
N PRO A 162 18.73 -16.26 33.33
CA PRO A 162 18.66 -15.99 31.89
C PRO A 162 17.86 -17.00 31.06
N SER A 163 17.66 -18.22 31.57
CA SER A 163 16.85 -19.24 30.88
C SER A 163 15.34 -18.94 30.91
N GLN A 164 14.90 -18.01 31.77
CA GLN A 164 13.50 -17.62 31.96
C GLN A 164 13.16 -16.30 31.27
N TRP A 165 13.54 -16.18 29.99
CA TRP A 165 13.34 -14.97 29.18
C TRP A 165 11.92 -14.84 28.59
N GLN A 166 11.16 -15.94 28.52
CA GLN A 166 9.91 -16.02 27.75
C GLN A 166 8.82 -15.08 28.29
N TYR A 167 8.77 -14.90 29.62
CA TYR A 167 7.78 -14.00 30.20
C TYR A 167 8.12 -12.53 29.98
N LEU A 168 9.42 -12.19 30.03
CA LEU A 168 9.90 -10.85 29.75
C LEU A 168 9.61 -10.46 28.30
N GLU A 169 9.88 -11.37 27.37
CA GLU A 169 9.55 -11.17 25.95
C GLU A 169 8.04 -10.99 25.73
N ALA A 170 7.19 -11.79 26.38
CA ALA A 170 5.73 -11.64 26.28
C ALA A 170 5.23 -10.26 26.80
N CYS A 171 5.83 -9.74 27.88
CA CYS A 171 5.50 -8.41 28.40
C CYS A 171 5.93 -7.30 27.43
N LEU A 172 7.13 -7.42 26.82
CA LEU A 172 7.61 -6.45 25.82
C LEU A 172 6.74 -6.47 24.56
N PHE A 173 6.35 -7.67 24.11
CA PHE A 173 5.39 -7.84 23.03
C PHE A 173 4.06 -7.13 23.37
N ALA A 174 3.49 -7.36 24.56
CA ALA A 174 2.26 -6.68 24.96
C ALA A 174 2.38 -5.15 25.00
N PHE A 175 3.52 -4.60 25.44
CA PHE A 175 3.79 -3.16 25.38
C PHE A 175 3.85 -2.63 23.93
N LYS A 176 4.46 -3.39 23.02
CA LYS A 176 4.45 -3.07 21.59
C LYS A 176 3.02 -3.06 21.05
N GLU A 177 2.20 -4.06 21.33
CA GLU A 177 0.84 -4.15 20.79
C GLU A 177 -0.09 -3.03 21.31
N VAL A 178 0.05 -2.59 22.57
CA VAL A 178 -0.77 -1.47 23.06
C VAL A 178 -0.40 -0.11 22.45
N SER A 179 0.80 0.03 21.88
CA SER A 179 1.32 1.32 21.41
C SER A 179 0.39 2.02 20.41
N GLU A 180 -0.29 1.27 19.55
CA GLU A 180 -1.23 1.79 18.54
C GLU A 180 -2.46 2.47 19.15
N SER A 181 -2.83 2.13 20.38
CA SER A 181 -4.01 2.69 21.07
C SER A 181 -3.64 3.73 22.14
N VAL A 182 -2.37 3.82 22.53
CA VAL A 182 -1.92 4.73 23.58
C VAL A 182 -1.91 6.17 23.07
N ASP A 183 -2.49 7.08 23.85
CA ASP A 183 -2.44 8.51 23.54
C ASP A 183 -0.99 9.03 23.61
N ILE A 184 -0.59 9.84 22.64
CA ILE A 184 0.73 10.49 22.57
C ILE A 184 1.02 11.33 23.84
N LYS A 185 -0.03 11.81 24.52
CA LYS A 185 0.06 12.59 25.77
C LYS A 185 0.18 11.74 27.04
N GLU A 186 0.24 10.41 26.93
CA GLU A 186 0.40 9.53 28.09
C GLU A 186 1.79 9.76 28.72
N ASN A 187 1.80 10.33 29.93
CA ASN A 187 3.03 10.76 30.60
C ASN A 187 3.25 10.10 31.96
N GLN A 188 2.47 9.07 32.30
CA GLN A 188 2.58 8.38 33.59
C GLN A 188 3.37 7.09 33.49
N PHE A 189 3.07 6.23 32.51
CA PHE A 189 3.62 4.88 32.44
C PHE A 189 4.59 4.66 31.28
N ILE A 190 4.39 5.30 30.12
CA ILE A 190 5.31 5.20 28.98
C ILE A 190 6.69 5.78 29.31
N PRO A 191 6.85 6.94 29.98
CA PRO A 191 8.18 7.40 30.41
C PRO A 191 8.87 6.40 31.35
N VAL A 192 8.11 5.74 32.22
CA VAL A 192 8.64 4.72 33.15
C VAL A 192 9.09 3.49 32.38
N PHE A 193 8.28 3.04 31.41
CA PHE A 193 8.63 1.95 30.50
C PHE A 193 9.91 2.25 29.72
N MET A 194 10.01 3.44 29.10
CA MET A 194 11.19 3.87 28.35
C MET A 194 12.46 3.89 29.21
N ASN A 195 12.36 4.41 30.43
CA ASN A 195 13.47 4.41 31.37
C ASN A 195 13.88 2.99 31.81
N HIS A 196 12.89 2.09 31.95
CA HIS A 196 13.09 0.70 32.32
C HIS A 196 13.82 -0.11 31.25
N LEU A 197 13.75 0.28 29.97
CA LEU A 197 14.43 -0.43 28.88
C LEU A 197 15.94 -0.61 29.11
N ARG A 198 16.56 0.32 29.84
CA ARG A 198 17.99 0.25 30.24
C ARG A 198 18.33 -0.92 31.17
N ASN A 199 17.35 -1.39 31.93
CA ASN A 199 17.50 -2.44 32.92
C ASN A 199 17.18 -3.83 32.36
N ILE A 200 16.71 -3.91 31.11
CA ILE A 200 16.34 -5.19 30.49
C ILE A 200 17.60 -6.03 30.24
N PRO A 201 17.63 -7.30 30.66
CA PRO A 201 18.74 -8.20 30.36
C PRO A 201 18.74 -8.59 28.87
N LEU A 202 19.53 -7.88 28.06
CA LEU A 202 19.67 -8.07 26.61
C LEU A 202 20.55 -9.30 26.25
N GLN A 203 20.24 -10.47 26.83
CA GLN A 203 21.04 -11.69 26.64
C GLN A 203 20.43 -12.63 25.58
N HIS A 204 19.13 -12.57 25.36
CA HIS A 204 18.42 -13.45 24.43
C HIS A 204 17.92 -12.69 23.20
N ILE A 205 18.13 -13.23 21.99
CA ILE A 205 17.81 -12.57 20.71
C ILE A 205 16.35 -12.08 20.62
N ARG A 206 15.39 -12.82 21.20
CA ARG A 206 13.98 -12.44 21.18
C ARG A 206 13.67 -11.29 22.13
N ILE A 207 14.37 -11.17 23.26
CA ILE A 207 14.24 -10.00 24.14
C ILE A 207 14.77 -8.76 23.40
N ILE A 208 15.93 -8.88 22.75
CA ILE A 208 16.54 -7.79 21.99
C ILE A 208 15.57 -7.35 20.87
N SER A 209 15.05 -8.29 20.10
CA SER A 209 14.08 -8.03 19.02
C SER A 209 12.81 -7.36 19.55
N ALA A 210 12.18 -7.91 20.60
CA ALA A 210 10.96 -7.36 21.18
C ALA A 210 11.18 -5.96 21.79
N THR A 211 12.36 -5.71 22.37
CA THR A 211 12.73 -4.38 22.89
C THR A 211 12.83 -3.37 21.75
N MET A 212 13.50 -3.72 20.65
CA MET A 212 13.63 -2.84 19.47
C MET A 212 12.28 -2.60 18.81
N GLU A 213 11.46 -3.64 18.65
CA GLU A 213 10.11 -3.52 18.09
C GLU A 213 9.22 -2.63 18.95
N ALA A 214 9.28 -2.76 20.29
CA ALA A 214 8.55 -1.86 21.18
C ALA A 214 9.04 -0.41 21.05
N ILE A 215 10.36 -0.16 20.98
CA ILE A 215 10.91 1.18 20.75
C ILE A 215 10.37 1.77 19.43
N GLY A 216 10.42 1.00 18.34
CA GLY A 216 9.93 1.44 17.03
C GLY A 216 8.43 1.74 17.04
N ALA A 217 7.64 0.92 17.73
CA ALA A 217 6.18 1.10 17.82
C ALA A 217 5.79 2.37 18.58
N PHE A 218 6.61 2.84 19.52
CA PHE A 218 6.42 4.11 20.24
C PHE A 218 7.12 5.31 19.59
N ALA A 219 7.54 5.24 18.32
CA ALA A 219 8.26 6.33 17.64
C ALA A 219 7.49 7.67 17.65
N GLU A 220 6.17 7.65 17.45
CA GLU A 220 5.32 8.86 17.52
C GLU A 220 5.30 9.48 18.93
N TRP A 221 5.21 8.64 19.97
CA TRP A 221 5.29 9.10 21.35
C TRP A 221 6.67 9.70 21.67
N ILE A 222 7.75 9.04 21.22
CA ILE A 222 9.13 9.51 21.41
C ILE A 222 9.38 10.86 20.73
N ASN A 223 8.74 11.13 19.59
CA ASN A 223 8.84 12.43 18.93
C ASN A 223 8.37 13.59 19.84
N THR A 224 7.40 13.35 20.72
CA THR A 224 6.96 14.34 21.72
C THR A 224 7.78 14.35 23.01
N HIS A 225 8.66 13.36 23.21
CA HIS A 225 9.52 13.20 24.39
C HIS A 225 10.97 12.90 23.98
N PRO A 226 11.64 13.82 23.27
CA PRO A 226 12.94 13.57 22.63
C PRO A 226 14.07 13.25 23.61
N ASP A 227 13.93 13.57 24.90
CA ASP A 227 14.89 13.23 25.95
C ASP A 227 15.19 11.71 26.02
N VAL A 228 14.24 10.88 25.57
CA VAL A 228 14.37 9.42 25.53
C VAL A 228 15.32 8.94 24.43
N LEU A 229 15.56 9.74 23.38
CA LEU A 229 16.40 9.36 22.23
C LEU A 229 17.82 8.95 22.63
N GLY A 230 18.41 9.63 23.62
CA GLY A 230 19.75 9.32 24.12
C GLY A 230 19.85 7.93 24.77
N CYS A 231 18.73 7.38 25.23
CA CYS A 231 18.64 6.03 25.74
C CYS A 231 18.41 4.98 24.64
N VAL A 232 17.50 5.27 23.69
CA VAL A 232 17.05 4.27 22.73
C VAL A 232 17.97 4.12 21.53
N ILE A 233 18.60 5.20 21.03
CA ILE A 233 19.45 5.14 19.84
C ILE A 233 20.64 4.19 20.02
N PRO A 234 21.41 4.23 21.13
CA PRO A 234 22.49 3.28 21.34
C PRO A 234 22.02 1.81 21.32
N LEU A 235 20.83 1.52 21.87
CA LEU A 235 20.23 0.18 21.85
C LEU A 235 19.91 -0.28 20.42
N LEU A 236 19.35 0.61 19.60
CA LEU A 236 19.04 0.30 18.20
C LEU A 236 20.30 0.09 17.36
N LEU A 237 21.33 0.92 17.56
CA LEU A 237 22.61 0.82 16.85
C LEU A 237 23.37 -0.47 17.19
N MET A 238 23.29 -0.94 18.45
CA MET A 238 23.81 -2.26 18.84
C MET A 238 23.18 -3.38 18.02
N GLY A 239 21.90 -3.28 17.69
CA GLY A 239 21.19 -4.27 16.88
C GLY A 239 21.72 -4.40 15.45
N LEU A 240 22.27 -3.32 14.89
CA LEU A 240 22.88 -3.35 13.55
C LEU A 240 24.17 -4.16 13.48
N GLN A 241 24.79 -4.44 14.63
CA GLN A 241 26.00 -5.24 14.73
C GLN A 241 25.71 -6.75 14.87
N ASN A 242 24.44 -7.16 14.94
CA ASN A 242 24.04 -8.55 15.12
C ASN A 242 22.99 -8.99 14.08
N ALA A 243 23.37 -9.94 13.22
CA ALA A 243 22.56 -10.40 12.09
C ALA A 243 21.22 -11.04 12.50
N ASP A 244 21.11 -11.59 13.72
CA ASP A 244 19.88 -12.24 14.19
C ASP A 244 18.80 -11.24 14.59
N VAL A 245 19.18 -9.99 14.88
CA VAL A 245 18.28 -8.92 15.38
C VAL A 245 18.28 -7.68 14.49
N ALA A 246 19.12 -7.64 13.45
CA ALA A 246 19.22 -6.55 12.50
C ALA A 246 17.86 -6.21 11.86
N ILE A 247 16.98 -7.20 11.64
CA ILE A 247 15.64 -6.95 11.08
C ILE A 247 14.84 -6.00 11.96
N SER A 248 14.80 -6.24 13.28
CA SER A 248 14.05 -5.44 14.24
C SER A 248 14.73 -4.07 14.44
N ALA A 249 16.06 -4.03 14.49
CA ALA A 249 16.83 -2.78 14.59
C ALA A 249 16.59 -1.85 13.39
N THR A 250 16.63 -2.39 12.18
CA THR A 250 16.43 -1.62 10.93
C THR A 250 14.99 -1.11 10.78
N PHE A 251 13.98 -1.84 11.28
CA PHE A 251 12.61 -1.32 11.36
C PHE A 251 12.52 -0.16 12.36
N ALA A 252 12.97 -0.39 13.59
CA ALA A 252 12.89 0.63 14.64
C ALA A 252 13.64 1.92 14.28
N LEU A 253 14.83 1.83 13.69
CA LEU A 253 15.57 3.01 13.21
C LEU A 253 14.84 3.73 12.08
N LYS A 254 14.18 3.00 11.17
CA LYS A 254 13.38 3.60 10.11
C LYS A 254 12.18 4.37 10.69
N ASP A 255 11.49 3.81 11.69
CA ASP A 255 10.34 4.48 12.33
C ASP A 255 10.79 5.69 13.15
N ILE A 256 11.85 5.56 13.96
CA ILE A 256 12.43 6.68 14.72
C ILE A 256 12.91 7.80 13.78
N SER A 257 13.63 7.47 12.69
CA SER A 257 14.11 8.49 11.73
C SER A 257 13.00 9.14 10.91
N ARG A 258 11.83 8.49 10.79
CA ARG A 258 10.64 9.06 10.15
C ARG A 258 9.94 10.04 11.09
N ASP A 259 9.70 9.63 12.34
CA ASP A 259 8.81 10.36 13.25
C ASP A 259 9.58 11.40 14.09
N CYS A 260 10.81 11.09 14.53
CA CYS A 260 11.63 11.96 15.40
C CYS A 260 12.59 12.88 14.62
N TYR A 261 12.21 13.29 13.40
CA TYR A 261 13.09 13.98 12.44
C TYR A 261 13.80 15.21 13.02
N SER A 262 13.08 16.08 13.73
CA SER A 262 13.59 17.35 14.29
C SER A 262 14.61 17.16 15.41
N SER A 263 14.47 16.13 16.22
CA SER A 263 15.28 15.92 17.43
C SER A 263 16.44 14.94 17.24
N MET A 264 16.62 14.44 16.00
CA MET A 264 17.61 13.40 15.69
C MET A 264 19.02 13.95 15.42
N GLN A 265 19.17 15.26 15.19
CA GLN A 265 20.44 15.90 14.82
C GLN A 265 21.62 15.57 15.76
N PRO A 266 21.47 15.56 17.11
CA PRO A 266 22.58 15.26 18.02
C PRO A 266 23.17 13.85 17.85
N PHE A 267 22.40 12.93 17.28
CA PHE A 267 22.77 11.53 17.09
C PHE A 267 23.10 11.19 15.63
N ALA A 268 22.93 12.15 14.72
CA ALA A 268 22.97 11.91 13.28
C ALA A 268 24.30 11.32 12.81
N GLU A 269 25.44 11.88 13.23
CA GLU A 269 26.76 11.36 12.87
C GLU A 269 26.98 9.93 13.35
N GLN A 270 26.56 9.62 14.58
CA GLN A 270 26.68 8.27 15.15
C GLN A 270 25.84 7.26 14.37
N ILE A 271 24.58 7.62 14.06
CA ILE A 271 23.68 6.78 13.28
C ILE A 271 24.27 6.53 11.89
N LEU A 272 24.68 7.60 11.20
CA LEU A 272 25.24 7.51 9.85
C LEU A 272 26.52 6.67 9.82
N HIS A 273 27.42 6.85 10.78
CA HIS A 273 28.63 6.05 10.88
C HIS A 273 28.32 4.56 11.06
N THR A 274 27.48 4.19 12.04
CA THR A 274 27.12 2.79 12.28
C THR A 274 26.35 2.17 11.10
N CYS A 275 25.46 2.92 10.47
CA CYS A 275 24.76 2.47 9.26
C CYS A 275 25.74 2.19 8.11
N LEU A 276 26.73 3.05 7.90
CA LEU A 276 27.75 2.87 6.87
C LEU A 276 28.62 1.63 7.14
N GLU A 277 29.02 1.41 8.38
CA GLU A 277 29.76 0.21 8.79
C GLU A 277 28.93 -1.07 8.57
N ALA A 278 27.65 -1.05 8.95
CA ALA A 278 26.75 -2.18 8.76
C ALA A 278 26.50 -2.51 7.28
N LEU A 279 26.46 -1.49 6.40
CA LEU A 279 26.36 -1.66 4.95
C LEU A 279 27.63 -2.25 4.32
N LYS A 280 28.81 -1.83 4.79
CA LYS A 280 30.13 -2.35 4.36
C LYS A 280 30.38 -3.77 4.87
N GLY A 281 29.79 -4.13 6.00
CA GLY A 281 29.87 -5.48 6.56
C GLY A 281 28.96 -6.49 5.85
N ASN A 282 29.04 -7.75 6.29
CA ASN A 282 28.20 -8.86 5.82
C ASN A 282 27.07 -9.22 6.80
N ILE A 283 26.69 -8.27 7.66
CA ILE A 283 25.69 -8.49 8.73
C ILE A 283 24.27 -8.37 8.15
N LEU A 284 24.05 -7.40 7.27
CA LEU A 284 22.73 -7.08 6.71
C LEU A 284 22.43 -7.86 5.43
N LYS A 285 21.23 -8.45 5.38
CA LYS A 285 20.59 -9.00 4.17
C LYS A 285 20.12 -7.88 3.25
N LEU A 286 19.85 -8.21 1.99
CA LEU A 286 19.47 -7.26 0.94
C LEU A 286 18.31 -6.32 1.34
N ARG A 287 17.22 -6.87 1.92
CA ARG A 287 16.07 -6.04 2.37
C ARG A 287 16.38 -5.17 3.58
N GLU A 288 17.37 -5.52 4.40
CA GLU A 288 17.84 -4.70 5.53
C GLU A 288 18.69 -3.54 5.02
N LYS A 289 19.57 -3.78 4.03
CA LYS A 289 20.36 -2.72 3.38
C LYS A 289 19.46 -1.63 2.80
N VAL A 290 18.44 -2.01 2.03
CA VAL A 290 17.45 -1.07 1.47
C VAL A 290 16.73 -0.26 2.56
N ARG A 291 16.37 -0.88 3.69
CA ARG A 291 15.75 -0.16 4.82
C ARG A 291 16.71 0.82 5.50
N ILE A 292 17.98 0.44 5.68
CA ILE A 292 19.01 1.32 6.23
C ILE A 292 19.27 2.53 5.33
N ILE A 293 19.25 2.35 4.00
CA ILE A 293 19.38 3.50 3.08
C ILE A 293 18.24 4.51 3.27
N ALA A 294 17.03 4.07 3.61
CA ALA A 294 15.93 4.97 3.94
C ALA A 294 16.20 5.79 5.22
N THR A 295 16.73 5.13 6.27
CA THR A 295 17.17 5.80 7.51
C THR A 295 18.29 6.80 7.20
N ILE A 296 19.30 6.38 6.42
CA ILE A 296 20.41 7.24 5.99
C ILE A 296 19.87 8.48 5.27
N GLY A 297 18.97 8.34 4.30
CA GLY A 297 18.42 9.48 3.56
C GLY A 297 17.68 10.46 4.48
N LYS A 298 16.88 9.97 5.43
CA LYS A 298 16.20 10.82 6.43
C LYS A 298 17.17 11.54 7.37
N VAL A 299 18.18 10.84 7.88
CA VAL A 299 19.18 11.43 8.78
C VAL A 299 20.11 12.39 8.03
N LEU A 300 20.50 12.10 6.78
CA LEU A 300 21.29 13.02 5.97
C LEU A 300 20.53 14.32 5.66
N SER A 301 19.21 14.25 5.55
CA SER A 301 18.38 15.43 5.23
C SER A 301 18.46 16.55 6.27
N ILE A 302 18.86 16.24 7.51
CA ILE A 302 19.06 17.23 8.59
C ILE A 302 20.53 17.67 8.76
N MET A 303 21.44 17.16 7.94
CA MET A 303 22.87 17.48 8.03
C MET A 303 23.26 18.67 7.15
N PRO A 304 24.39 19.36 7.42
CA PRO A 304 24.94 20.37 6.52
C PRO A 304 25.26 19.80 5.14
N PHE A 305 24.99 20.57 4.08
CA PHE A 305 25.22 20.13 2.70
C PHE A 305 26.62 19.56 2.44
N SER A 306 27.68 20.17 3.00
CA SER A 306 29.06 19.68 2.84
C SER A 306 29.22 18.26 3.38
N TYR A 307 28.69 17.99 4.57
CA TYR A 307 28.72 16.68 5.19
C TYR A 307 27.92 15.65 4.38
N ILE A 308 26.75 16.06 3.85
CA ILE A 308 25.94 15.18 3.00
C ILE A 308 26.77 14.71 1.79
N MET A 309 27.44 15.64 1.11
CA MET A 309 28.23 15.30 -0.07
C MET A 309 29.42 14.39 0.26
N GLU A 310 30.15 14.65 1.34
CA GLU A 310 31.25 13.80 1.82
C GLU A 310 30.77 12.37 2.13
N TYR A 311 29.61 12.25 2.79
CA TYR A 311 29.01 10.97 3.10
C TYR A 311 28.58 10.22 1.83
N LEU A 312 27.94 10.92 0.89
CA LEU A 312 27.54 10.35 -0.41
C LEU A 312 28.74 9.90 -1.25
N ASP A 313 29.87 10.61 -1.19
CA ASP A 313 31.10 10.22 -1.88
C ASP A 313 31.73 8.95 -1.28
N THR A 314 31.36 8.56 -0.07
CA THR A 314 31.73 7.26 0.51
C THR A 314 30.69 6.17 0.24
N LEU A 315 29.40 6.52 0.27
CA LEU A 315 28.28 5.56 0.13
C LEU A 315 28.08 5.10 -1.32
N LEU A 316 28.13 6.03 -2.28
CA LEU A 316 27.68 5.80 -3.66
C LEU A 316 28.66 5.01 -4.55
N PRO A 317 29.99 5.19 -4.48
CA PRO A 317 30.91 4.47 -5.36
C PRO A 317 30.76 2.95 -5.37
N PRO A 318 30.62 2.22 -4.23
CA PRO A 318 30.44 0.77 -4.29
C PRO A 318 29.16 0.39 -5.03
N ILE A 319 28.05 1.10 -4.82
CA ILE A 319 26.75 0.84 -5.47
C ILE A 319 26.85 1.07 -6.99
N PHE A 320 27.44 2.20 -7.42
CA PHE A 320 27.54 2.50 -8.85
C PHE A 320 28.57 1.63 -9.58
N ASN A 321 29.68 1.28 -8.93
CA ASN A 321 30.68 0.39 -9.52
C ASN A 321 30.10 -1.02 -9.73
N GLU A 322 29.37 -1.56 -8.75
CA GLU A 322 28.70 -2.86 -8.85
C GLU A 322 27.63 -2.83 -9.95
N LEU A 323 26.80 -1.78 -9.99
CA LEU A 323 25.81 -1.56 -11.05
C LEU A 323 26.47 -1.52 -12.44
N GLN A 324 27.56 -0.76 -12.61
CA GLN A 324 28.27 -0.62 -13.88
C GLN A 324 28.92 -1.95 -14.32
N GLU A 325 29.52 -2.69 -13.38
CA GLU A 325 30.12 -3.99 -13.65
C GLU A 325 29.07 -5.00 -14.14
N HIS A 326 27.94 -5.11 -13.44
CA HIS A 326 26.89 -6.06 -13.81
C HIS A 326 26.12 -5.67 -15.08
N LEU A 327 26.00 -4.38 -15.40
CA LEU A 327 25.40 -3.91 -16.66
C LEU A 327 26.32 -4.12 -17.88
N CYS A 328 27.63 -3.93 -17.72
CA CYS A 328 28.59 -4.01 -18.84
C CYS A 328 29.12 -5.44 -19.10
N CYS A 329 28.99 -6.35 -18.14
CA CYS A 329 29.50 -7.72 -18.26
C CYS A 329 28.74 -8.54 -19.31
N LYS A 330 29.47 -9.08 -20.31
CA LYS A 330 28.92 -9.97 -21.36
C LYS A 330 28.57 -11.37 -20.85
N GLU A 331 29.23 -11.82 -19.80
CA GLU A 331 28.95 -13.09 -19.13
C GLU A 331 28.05 -12.81 -17.93
N ALA A 332 26.75 -12.65 -18.18
CA ALA A 332 25.78 -12.47 -17.11
C ALA A 332 25.79 -13.69 -16.18
N THR A 333 26.27 -13.49 -14.95
CA THR A 333 26.10 -14.49 -13.89
C THR A 333 24.60 -14.68 -13.60
N VAL A 334 24.21 -15.85 -13.09
CA VAL A 334 22.81 -16.17 -12.75
C VAL A 334 22.17 -15.10 -11.84
N ASN A 335 22.98 -14.37 -11.06
CA ASN A 335 22.52 -13.39 -10.08
C ASN A 335 22.69 -11.91 -10.52
N SER A 336 23.28 -11.61 -11.69
CA SER A 336 23.56 -10.22 -12.10
C SER A 336 22.30 -9.34 -12.09
N ALA A 337 21.17 -9.84 -12.56
CA ALA A 337 19.91 -9.09 -12.58
C ALA A 337 19.39 -8.78 -11.17
N ALA A 338 19.52 -9.72 -10.23
CA ALA A 338 19.08 -9.53 -8.84
C ALA A 338 19.91 -8.48 -8.11
N ILE A 339 21.22 -8.41 -8.40
CA ILE A 339 22.14 -7.41 -7.86
C ILE A 339 21.80 -6.02 -8.41
N ILE A 340 21.64 -5.88 -9.73
CA ILE A 340 21.20 -4.63 -10.37
C ILE A 340 19.88 -4.13 -9.76
N VAL A 341 18.89 -5.01 -9.63
CA VAL A 341 17.59 -4.67 -9.02
C VAL A 341 17.74 -4.23 -7.57
N HIS A 342 18.59 -4.91 -6.79
CA HIS A 342 18.87 -4.53 -5.41
C HIS A 342 19.49 -3.12 -5.31
N ASP A 343 20.48 -2.81 -6.15
CA ASP A 343 21.18 -1.52 -6.13
C ASP A 343 20.25 -0.39 -6.57
N LEU A 344 19.42 -0.63 -7.58
CA LEU A 344 18.36 0.28 -7.98
C LEU A 344 17.33 0.51 -6.85
N HIS A 345 16.97 -0.52 -6.08
CA HIS A 345 16.10 -0.35 -4.91
C HIS A 345 16.77 0.47 -3.79
N MET A 346 18.07 0.30 -3.54
CA MET A 346 18.80 1.16 -2.60
C MET A 346 18.77 2.62 -3.06
N LEU A 347 19.10 2.89 -4.32
CA LEU A 347 19.06 4.24 -4.88
C LEU A 347 17.64 4.83 -4.87
N SER A 348 16.63 4.02 -5.19
CA SER A 348 15.21 4.42 -5.11
C SER A 348 14.81 4.86 -3.71
N MET A 349 15.23 4.11 -2.67
CA MET A 349 14.98 4.51 -1.28
C MET A 349 15.73 5.77 -0.88
N LEU A 350 16.96 5.96 -1.36
CA LEU A 350 17.71 7.20 -1.12
C LEU A 350 16.99 8.39 -1.76
N PHE A 351 16.55 8.27 -3.01
CA PHE A 351 15.76 9.29 -3.71
C PHE A 351 14.44 9.62 -2.99
N ALA A 352 13.79 8.63 -2.40
CA ALA A 352 12.54 8.82 -1.68
C ALA A 352 12.70 9.51 -0.31
N THR A 353 13.90 9.47 0.29
CA THR A 353 14.11 9.86 1.69
C THR A 353 15.07 11.02 1.90
N LEU A 354 16.00 11.25 0.98
CA LEU A 354 16.96 12.36 1.01
C LEU A 354 16.32 13.63 0.45
N ASP A 355 15.70 14.41 1.33
CA ASP A 355 15.06 15.68 1.02
C ASP A 355 15.56 16.78 1.96
N THR A 356 16.51 17.57 1.48
CA THR A 356 17.05 18.70 2.25
C THR A 356 16.08 19.89 2.34
N HIS A 357 14.98 19.85 1.59
CA HIS A 357 13.94 20.88 1.55
C HIS A 357 12.66 20.42 2.27
N TYR A 358 12.73 19.30 3.00
CA TYR A 358 11.58 18.71 3.69
C TYR A 358 10.88 19.73 4.61
N GLY A 359 9.54 19.71 4.60
CA GLY A 359 8.71 20.63 5.39
C GLY A 359 8.67 22.08 4.87
N ALA A 360 9.06 22.34 3.62
CA ALA A 360 8.92 23.66 2.97
C ALA A 360 7.46 24.07 2.67
N ASP A 361 6.48 23.34 3.19
CA ASP A 361 5.08 23.80 3.18
C ASP A 361 4.92 24.99 4.14
N PRO A 362 4.33 26.11 3.69
CA PRO A 362 4.15 27.32 4.50
C PRO A 362 3.14 27.19 5.66
N GLU A 363 2.59 26.00 5.91
CA GLU A 363 1.53 25.77 6.91
C GLU A 363 1.96 24.90 8.12
N GLY A 364 3.23 24.47 8.20
CA GLY A 364 3.75 23.67 9.31
C GLY A 364 4.32 24.50 10.46
N GLU A 365 3.92 24.20 11.70
CA GLU A 365 4.32 24.89 12.93
C GLU A 365 5.85 24.99 13.11
N GLU A 366 6.28 26.20 13.49
CA GLU A 366 7.67 26.57 13.76
C GLU A 366 8.28 25.68 14.85
N SER A 367 9.36 24.97 14.53
CA SER A 367 10.21 24.26 15.50
C SER A 367 11.64 24.80 15.45
N GLU A 368 12.12 25.20 16.64
CA GLU A 368 13.46 25.58 17.15
C GLU A 368 14.60 26.16 16.25
N PRO A 369 15.47 27.05 16.82
CA PRO A 369 16.32 27.97 16.05
C PRO A 369 17.69 27.46 15.54
N GLU A 370 18.13 26.21 15.83
CA GLU A 370 19.41 25.68 15.30
C GLU A 370 19.23 24.85 14.01
N SER A 371 18.18 24.03 13.95
CA SER A 371 17.75 23.33 12.74
C SER A 371 17.40 24.31 11.61
N SER A 372 16.98 25.53 11.95
CA SER A 372 16.66 26.57 10.97
C SER A 372 17.89 27.06 10.20
N GLN A 373 19.08 27.18 10.81
CA GLN A 373 20.26 27.71 10.12
C GLN A 373 20.81 26.74 9.08
N ILE A 374 20.95 25.46 9.45
CA ILE A 374 21.39 24.40 8.52
C ILE A 374 20.38 24.27 7.38
N ARG A 375 19.08 24.30 7.70
CA ARG A 375 18.01 24.23 6.71
C ARG A 375 18.02 25.43 5.77
N GLU A 376 18.13 26.65 6.27
CA GLU A 376 18.23 27.87 5.45
C GLU A 376 19.44 27.86 4.52
N ALA A 377 20.58 27.33 4.99
CA ALA A 377 21.77 27.14 4.17
C ALA A 377 21.53 26.07 3.08
N ASN A 378 20.93 24.94 3.45
CA ASN A 378 20.63 23.84 2.52
C ASN A 378 19.60 24.24 1.44
N LEU A 379 18.59 25.06 1.77
CA LEU A 379 17.60 25.57 0.81
C LEU A 379 18.22 26.40 -0.33
N LYS A 380 19.40 26.98 -0.12
CA LYS A 380 20.17 27.72 -1.13
C LYS A 380 21.00 26.81 -2.03
N MET A 381 21.19 25.56 -1.64
CA MET A 381 21.96 24.56 -2.37
C MET A 381 21.05 23.72 -3.27
N PRO A 382 21.60 23.08 -4.33
CA PRO A 382 20.83 22.09 -5.08
C PRO A 382 20.51 20.88 -4.20
N GLN A 383 19.41 20.18 -4.51
CA GLN A 383 19.09 18.93 -3.82
C GLN A 383 20.20 17.90 -4.10
N PRO A 384 20.77 17.22 -3.08
CA PRO A 384 21.83 16.21 -3.27
C PRO A 384 21.42 15.07 -4.22
N VAL A 385 20.13 14.75 -4.27
CA VAL A 385 19.53 13.79 -5.20
C VAL A 385 19.83 14.11 -6.67
N LEU A 386 20.06 15.38 -7.03
CA LEU A 386 20.46 15.79 -8.37
C LEU A 386 21.78 15.12 -8.80
N HIS A 387 22.79 15.14 -7.91
CA HIS A 387 24.11 14.54 -8.14
C HIS A 387 24.01 13.01 -8.26
N VAL A 388 23.15 12.40 -7.45
CA VAL A 388 22.92 10.95 -7.49
C VAL A 388 22.24 10.53 -8.80
N LEU A 389 21.26 11.32 -9.28
CA LEU A 389 20.62 11.08 -10.57
C LEU A 389 21.59 11.26 -11.73
N GLU A 390 22.43 12.29 -11.71
CA GLU A 390 23.46 12.50 -12.74
C GLU A 390 24.40 11.27 -12.85
N LYS A 391 24.94 10.80 -11.72
CA LYS A 391 25.77 9.59 -11.68
C LYS A 391 25.03 8.36 -12.21
N LEU A 392 23.77 8.17 -11.83
CA LEU A 392 22.95 7.06 -12.32
C LEU A 392 22.77 7.10 -13.85
N LEU A 393 22.45 8.27 -14.41
CA LEU A 393 22.27 8.44 -15.84
C LEU A 393 23.58 8.23 -16.61
N ILE A 394 24.72 8.63 -16.04
CA ILE A 394 26.04 8.35 -16.63
C ILE A 394 26.28 6.84 -16.73
N VAL A 395 25.96 6.05 -15.70
CA VAL A 395 26.12 4.59 -15.74
C VAL A 395 25.34 3.96 -16.90
N PHE A 396 24.07 4.33 -17.06
CA PHE A 396 23.24 3.82 -18.16
C PHE A 396 23.69 4.35 -19.53
N ARG A 397 24.16 5.59 -19.61
CA ARG A 397 24.73 6.16 -20.85
C ARG A 397 26.00 5.40 -21.26
N THR A 398 26.86 5.04 -20.32
CA THR A 398 28.09 4.27 -20.56
C THR A 398 27.78 2.82 -20.96
N ALA A 399 26.77 2.20 -20.34
CA ALA A 399 26.29 0.88 -20.76
C ALA A 399 25.71 0.89 -22.18
N GLY A 400 25.13 2.02 -22.61
CA GLY A 400 24.55 2.20 -23.93
C GLY A 400 23.43 1.20 -24.20
N ASN A 401 23.43 0.59 -25.39
CA ASN A 401 22.46 -0.44 -25.79
C ASN A 401 22.95 -1.87 -25.55
N ASN A 402 24.05 -2.05 -24.81
CA ASN A 402 24.77 -3.33 -24.71
C ASN A 402 24.35 -4.19 -23.51
N TRP A 403 23.43 -3.71 -22.67
CA TRP A 403 22.95 -4.42 -21.49
C TRP A 403 21.61 -5.12 -21.76
N GLU A 404 21.36 -6.21 -21.05
CA GLU A 404 20.16 -7.02 -21.24
C GLU A 404 18.95 -6.39 -20.54
N VAL A 405 18.00 -5.87 -21.33
CA VAL A 405 16.77 -5.26 -20.80
C VAL A 405 15.79 -6.35 -20.35
N LYS A 406 15.76 -6.63 -19.04
CA LYS A 406 14.81 -7.54 -18.40
C LYS A 406 13.68 -6.78 -17.70
N GLU A 407 12.51 -7.41 -17.63
CA GLU A 407 11.31 -6.86 -16.97
C GLU A 407 11.61 -6.34 -15.55
N GLN A 408 12.26 -7.16 -14.70
CA GLN A 408 12.60 -6.80 -13.32
C GLN A 408 13.53 -5.57 -13.24
N ILE A 409 14.48 -5.43 -14.17
CA ILE A 409 15.40 -4.29 -14.21
C ILE A 409 14.65 -3.04 -14.70
N THR A 410 13.82 -3.18 -15.72
CA THR A 410 12.96 -2.10 -16.24
C THR A 410 12.02 -1.57 -15.16
N GLU A 411 11.40 -2.46 -14.38
CA GLU A 411 10.54 -2.08 -13.26
C GLU A 411 11.33 -1.31 -12.18
N ALA A 412 12.43 -1.89 -11.68
CA ALA A 412 13.24 -1.28 -10.64
C ALA A 412 13.84 0.08 -11.06
N LEU A 413 14.30 0.19 -12.32
CA LEU A 413 14.85 1.43 -12.87
C LEU A 413 13.76 2.50 -13.01
N CYS A 414 12.59 2.15 -13.54
CA CYS A 414 11.48 3.09 -13.66
C CYS A 414 11.03 3.59 -12.29
N GLU A 415 10.90 2.72 -11.28
CA GLU A 415 10.56 3.15 -9.91
C GLU A 415 11.65 4.05 -9.32
N CYS A 416 12.93 3.74 -9.54
CA CYS A 416 14.05 4.56 -9.12
C CYS A 416 14.00 5.97 -9.74
N LEU A 417 13.83 6.07 -11.06
CA LEU A 417 13.67 7.34 -11.77
C LEU A 417 12.41 8.10 -11.34
N LYS A 418 11.32 7.38 -11.09
CA LYS A 418 10.06 7.94 -10.60
C LYS A 418 10.25 8.66 -9.26
N ARG A 419 10.96 8.05 -8.32
CA ARG A 419 11.29 8.68 -7.02
C ARG A 419 12.18 9.90 -7.20
N ALA A 420 13.21 9.81 -8.06
CA ALA A 420 14.09 10.95 -8.35
C ALA A 420 13.34 12.14 -8.96
N VAL A 421 12.49 11.89 -9.97
CA VAL A 421 11.68 12.93 -10.64
C VAL A 421 10.64 13.52 -9.68
N SER A 422 10.03 12.70 -8.83
CA SER A 422 9.09 13.20 -7.81
C SER A 422 9.77 14.12 -6.80
N MET A 423 11.01 13.82 -6.41
CA MET A 423 11.81 14.63 -5.47
C MET A 423 12.32 15.93 -6.11
N LEU A 424 12.78 15.86 -7.35
CA LEU A 424 13.41 16.99 -8.03
C LEU A 424 12.40 17.93 -8.69
N THR A 425 11.23 17.42 -9.09
CA THR A 425 10.20 18.16 -9.84
C THR A 425 10.82 18.88 -11.05
N ASP A 426 10.68 20.20 -11.18
CA ASP A 426 11.20 20.98 -12.31
C ASP A 426 12.74 20.93 -12.43
N LYS A 427 13.45 20.66 -11.33
CA LYS A 427 14.92 20.62 -11.32
C LYS A 427 15.49 19.47 -12.15
N CYS A 428 14.71 18.43 -12.48
CA CYS A 428 15.19 17.35 -13.36
C CYS A 428 15.12 17.70 -14.86
N LYS A 429 14.65 18.91 -15.23
CA LYS A 429 14.54 19.35 -16.64
C LYS A 429 15.84 19.18 -17.43
N MET A 430 17.00 19.47 -16.82
CA MET A 430 18.31 19.33 -17.47
C MET A 430 18.64 17.89 -17.93
N PHE A 431 18.00 16.89 -17.30
CA PHE A 431 18.18 15.47 -17.62
C PHE A 431 17.07 14.92 -18.51
N LEU A 432 16.08 15.75 -18.90
CA LEU A 432 14.92 15.30 -19.65
C LEU A 432 15.31 14.56 -20.95
N PRO A 433 16.27 15.05 -21.79
CA PRO A 433 16.66 14.33 -22.99
C PRO A 433 17.20 12.91 -22.72
N ASP A 434 17.99 12.75 -21.65
CA ASP A 434 18.53 11.44 -21.25
C ASP A 434 17.44 10.52 -20.75
N LEU A 435 16.52 11.03 -19.94
CA LEU A 435 15.37 10.28 -19.42
C LEU A 435 14.48 9.78 -20.56
N LEU A 436 14.13 10.66 -21.51
CA LEU A 436 13.29 10.28 -22.65
C LEU A 436 13.95 9.22 -23.52
N ASN A 437 15.25 9.37 -23.84
CA ASN A 437 16.00 8.39 -24.61
C ASN A 437 16.10 7.04 -23.90
N LEU A 438 16.38 7.04 -22.60
CA LEU A 438 16.47 5.84 -21.79
C LEU A 438 15.12 5.12 -21.73
N LEU A 439 14.04 5.84 -21.41
CA LEU A 439 12.70 5.24 -21.35
C LEU A 439 12.24 4.70 -22.70
N LEU A 440 12.55 5.40 -23.79
CA LEU A 440 12.25 4.94 -25.15
C LEU A 440 13.03 3.67 -25.51
N HIS A 441 14.31 3.59 -25.12
CA HIS A 441 15.11 2.37 -25.27
C HIS A 441 14.51 1.21 -24.48
N LEU A 442 14.18 1.42 -23.20
CA LEU A 442 13.52 0.41 -22.35
C LEU A 442 12.23 -0.09 -23.00
N TYR A 443 11.36 0.82 -23.45
CA TYR A 443 10.08 0.46 -24.04
C TYR A 443 10.22 -0.30 -25.36
N LYS A 444 11.22 0.05 -26.18
CA LYS A 444 11.50 -0.61 -27.47
C LYS A 444 11.97 -2.06 -27.31
N HIS A 445 12.66 -2.36 -26.22
CA HIS A 445 13.19 -3.70 -25.94
C HIS A 445 12.31 -4.53 -25.00
N CYS A 446 11.64 -3.89 -24.05
CA CYS A 446 10.77 -4.51 -23.05
C CYS A 446 9.55 -3.61 -22.79
N PRO A 447 8.47 -3.74 -23.59
CA PRO A 447 7.23 -2.99 -23.38
C PRO A 447 6.61 -3.35 -22.03
N HIS A 448 6.67 -2.43 -21.08
CA HIS A 448 6.27 -2.68 -19.70
C HIS A 448 5.47 -1.53 -19.09
N GLN A 449 4.55 -1.85 -18.19
CA GLN A 449 3.69 -0.91 -17.45
C GLN A 449 4.50 0.21 -16.79
N SER A 450 5.62 -0.12 -16.15
CA SER A 450 6.43 0.85 -15.40
C SER A 450 6.95 2.00 -16.26
N VAL A 451 7.28 1.73 -17.53
CA VAL A 451 7.73 2.75 -18.47
C VAL A 451 6.56 3.68 -18.82
N LEU A 452 5.39 3.12 -19.09
CA LEU A 452 4.17 3.88 -19.38
C LEU A 452 3.77 4.79 -18.21
N ASP A 453 3.88 4.30 -16.98
CA ASP A 453 3.65 5.10 -15.78
C ASP A 453 4.66 6.24 -15.62
N MET A 454 5.93 6.00 -15.94
CA MET A 454 6.96 7.03 -15.93
C MET A 454 6.74 8.06 -17.04
N THR A 455 6.37 7.62 -18.26
CA THR A 455 5.94 8.49 -19.37
C THR A 455 4.81 9.40 -18.94
N LYS A 456 3.76 8.85 -18.32
CA LYS A 456 2.63 9.61 -17.79
C LYS A 456 3.09 10.67 -16.80
N GLN A 457 3.98 10.31 -15.87
CA GLN A 457 4.47 11.26 -14.87
C GLN A 457 5.28 12.40 -15.49
N LEU A 458 6.18 12.12 -16.43
CA LEU A 458 6.97 13.16 -17.11
C LEU A 458 6.08 14.11 -17.91
N LEU A 459 5.13 13.58 -18.67
CA LEU A 459 4.19 14.38 -19.46
C LEU A 459 3.34 15.30 -18.58
N ILE A 460 2.84 14.80 -17.44
CA ILE A 460 2.04 15.60 -16.52
C ILE A 460 2.90 16.65 -15.80
N LEU A 461 4.12 16.30 -15.39
CA LEU A 461 5.03 17.22 -14.69
C LEU A 461 5.38 18.43 -15.57
N PHE A 462 5.74 18.18 -16.84
CA PHE A 462 6.18 19.23 -17.78
C PHE A 462 5.09 19.72 -18.74
N VAL A 463 3.81 19.51 -18.41
CA VAL A 463 2.68 19.88 -19.29
C VAL A 463 2.65 21.38 -19.63
N ASN A 464 3.03 22.23 -18.68
CA ASN A 464 3.02 23.68 -18.81
C ASN A 464 4.34 24.25 -19.37
N ASP A 465 5.34 23.40 -19.62
CA ASP A 465 6.63 23.82 -20.15
C ASP A 465 6.56 23.90 -21.68
N GLU A 466 6.60 25.13 -22.21
CA GLU A 466 6.53 25.39 -23.66
C GLU A 466 7.80 24.94 -24.38
N ASP A 467 8.97 25.05 -23.74
CA ASP A 467 10.26 24.78 -24.38
C ASP A 467 10.43 23.29 -24.68
N GLU A 468 9.97 22.43 -23.76
CA GLU A 468 10.10 20.97 -23.86
C GLU A 468 8.90 20.30 -24.55
N ARG A 469 7.85 21.06 -24.87
CA ARG A 469 6.60 20.51 -25.42
C ARG A 469 6.81 19.73 -26.71
N GLU A 470 7.67 20.22 -27.60
CA GLU A 470 7.94 19.55 -28.88
C GLU A 470 8.65 18.21 -28.66
N ALA A 471 9.67 18.17 -27.79
CA ALA A 471 10.40 16.96 -27.48
C ALA A 471 9.50 15.91 -26.81
N LEU A 472 8.69 16.32 -25.84
CA LEU A 472 7.73 15.47 -25.15
C LEU A 472 6.64 14.94 -26.09
N SER A 473 6.16 15.78 -27.03
CA SER A 473 5.15 15.36 -28.02
C SER A 473 5.69 14.35 -29.02
N LYS A 474 6.96 14.48 -29.44
CA LYS A 474 7.63 13.48 -30.29
C LYS A 474 7.83 12.16 -29.55
N TYR A 475 8.33 12.22 -28.32
CA TYR A 475 8.48 11.05 -27.47
C TYR A 475 7.15 10.32 -27.22
N PHE A 476 6.10 11.06 -26.86
CA PHE A 476 4.77 10.48 -26.63
C PHE A 476 4.19 9.83 -27.89
N ALA A 477 4.39 10.45 -29.06
CA ALA A 477 4.02 9.85 -30.34
C ALA A 477 4.77 8.53 -30.60
N GLU A 478 6.08 8.46 -30.34
CA GLU A 478 6.85 7.22 -30.49
C GLU A 478 6.35 6.11 -29.55
N ILE A 479 5.99 6.43 -28.30
CA ILE A 479 5.40 5.46 -27.36
C ILE A 479 4.05 4.95 -27.88
N CYS A 480 3.20 5.85 -28.40
CA CYS A 480 1.92 5.47 -29.01
C CYS A 480 2.13 4.53 -30.19
N ASP A 481 2.94 4.93 -31.16
CA ASP A 481 3.20 4.17 -32.38
C ASP A 481 3.79 2.80 -32.08
N HIS A 482 4.77 2.73 -31.16
CA HIS A 482 5.37 1.47 -30.77
C HIS A 482 4.38 0.52 -30.08
N THR A 483 3.56 1.05 -29.16
CA THR A 483 2.52 0.26 -28.47
C THR A 483 1.52 -0.32 -29.47
N ILE A 484 1.06 0.49 -30.42
CA ILE A 484 0.14 0.06 -31.47
C ILE A 484 0.80 -1.02 -32.34
N GLN A 485 2.04 -0.82 -32.78
CA GLN A 485 2.77 -1.77 -33.63
C GLN A 485 2.97 -3.14 -32.97
N ILE A 486 3.32 -3.18 -31.69
CA ILE A 486 3.47 -4.44 -30.94
C ILE A 486 2.12 -5.12 -30.77
N SER A 487 1.12 -4.36 -30.32
CA SER A 487 -0.22 -4.88 -30.06
C SER A 487 -0.91 -5.38 -31.34
N MET A 488 -0.60 -4.81 -32.51
CA MET A 488 -1.12 -5.30 -33.79
C MET A 488 -0.55 -6.65 -34.21
N LYS A 489 0.65 -7.03 -33.74
CA LYS A 489 1.23 -8.36 -34.00
C LYS A 489 0.50 -9.44 -33.22
N ASP A 490 0.21 -9.18 -31.95
CA ASP A 490 -0.58 -10.07 -31.10
C ASP A 490 -1.43 -9.30 -30.09
N PHE A 491 -2.67 -9.01 -30.46
CA PHE A 491 -3.58 -8.17 -29.68
C PHE A 491 -4.09 -8.87 -28.42
N ARG A 492 -4.10 -10.21 -28.39
CA ARG A 492 -4.59 -10.99 -27.24
C ARG A 492 -3.49 -11.24 -26.21
N GLU A 493 -2.25 -11.42 -26.65
CA GLU A 493 -1.11 -11.61 -25.74
C GLU A 493 -0.64 -10.27 -25.12
N SER A 494 -1.01 -9.13 -25.71
CA SER A 494 -0.59 -7.79 -25.25
C SER A 494 -1.56 -7.12 -24.27
N THR A 495 -2.51 -7.84 -23.68
CA THR A 495 -3.64 -7.27 -22.90
C THR A 495 -3.21 -6.41 -21.71
N THR A 496 -2.11 -6.77 -21.04
CA THR A 496 -1.54 -6.01 -19.90
C THR A 496 -0.96 -4.66 -20.33
N VAL A 497 -0.23 -4.65 -21.44
CA VAL A 497 0.34 -3.43 -22.04
C VAL A 497 -0.77 -2.55 -22.60
N ILE A 498 -1.76 -3.14 -23.30
CA ILE A 498 -2.95 -2.44 -23.82
C ILE A 498 -3.72 -1.78 -22.68
N GLU A 499 -3.98 -2.50 -21.59
CA GLU A 499 -4.65 -1.95 -20.42
C GLU A 499 -3.90 -0.74 -19.86
N SER A 500 -2.61 -0.92 -19.54
CA SER A 500 -1.77 0.13 -18.98
C SER A 500 -1.69 1.36 -19.89
N PHE A 501 -1.54 1.13 -21.20
CA PHE A 501 -1.47 2.19 -22.19
C PHE A 501 -2.78 2.99 -22.28
N LEU A 502 -3.93 2.31 -22.33
CA LEU A 502 -5.24 2.97 -22.36
C LEU A 502 -5.51 3.76 -21.07
N GLN A 503 -5.07 3.24 -19.92
CA GLN A 503 -5.12 4.00 -18.66
C GLN A 503 -4.23 5.26 -18.73
N VAL A 504 -3.03 5.18 -19.30
CA VAL A 504 -2.18 6.36 -19.51
C VAL A 504 -2.86 7.37 -20.42
N LEU A 505 -3.43 6.94 -21.56
CA LEU A 505 -4.15 7.83 -22.47
C LEU A 505 -5.32 8.54 -21.77
N ASP A 506 -6.11 7.82 -20.96
CA ASP A 506 -7.20 8.40 -20.15
C ASP A 506 -6.68 9.54 -19.25
N HIS A 507 -5.57 9.30 -18.53
CA HIS A 507 -4.98 10.31 -17.65
C HIS A 507 -4.41 11.51 -18.41
N ILE A 508 -3.74 11.28 -19.54
CA ILE A 508 -3.19 12.34 -20.38
C ILE A 508 -4.32 13.18 -20.98
N ILE A 509 -5.45 12.61 -21.39
CA ILE A 509 -6.60 13.39 -21.86
C ILE A 509 -7.14 14.30 -20.75
N ARG A 510 -7.26 13.81 -19.51
CA ARG A 510 -7.79 14.60 -18.39
C ARG A 510 -6.86 15.73 -17.94
N ARG A 511 -5.54 15.49 -17.93
CA ARG A 511 -4.57 16.40 -17.28
C ARG A 511 -3.58 17.08 -18.22
N ALA A 512 -3.37 16.53 -19.42
CA ALA A 512 -2.33 16.95 -20.34
C ALA A 512 -2.78 16.86 -21.81
N ILE A 513 -4.03 17.26 -22.09
CA ILE A 513 -4.64 17.21 -23.42
C ILE A 513 -3.86 17.97 -24.50
N VAL A 514 -2.98 18.89 -24.10
CA VAL A 514 -2.09 19.63 -25.01
C VAL A 514 -1.28 18.70 -25.93
N PHE A 515 -0.88 17.51 -25.46
CA PHE A 515 -0.14 16.55 -26.28
C PHE A 515 -0.99 15.93 -27.40
N PHE A 516 -2.33 15.91 -27.28
CA PHE A 516 -3.23 15.49 -28.36
C PHE A 516 -3.45 16.58 -29.42
N LYS A 517 -2.99 17.81 -29.17
CA LYS A 517 -3.00 18.91 -30.16
C LYS A 517 -1.78 18.86 -31.08
N ALA A 518 -0.73 18.12 -30.70
CA ALA A 518 0.48 18.00 -31.52
C ALA A 518 0.20 17.20 -32.80
N GLU A 519 0.80 17.63 -33.92
CA GLU A 519 0.65 16.94 -35.21
C GLU A 519 1.27 15.54 -35.22
N SER A 520 2.23 15.28 -34.32
CA SER A 520 2.89 13.98 -34.19
C SER A 520 1.97 12.87 -33.66
N VAL A 521 0.91 13.21 -32.95
CA VAL A 521 -0.03 12.24 -32.37
C VAL A 521 -1.24 12.11 -33.28
N ASN A 522 -1.61 10.88 -33.64
CA ASN A 522 -2.78 10.61 -34.48
C ASN A 522 -3.97 10.13 -33.62
N PRO A 523 -4.95 11.00 -33.29
CA PRO A 523 -6.06 10.61 -32.43
C PRO A 523 -6.99 9.57 -33.07
N LEU A 524 -7.02 9.47 -34.40
CA LEU A 524 -7.85 8.48 -35.11
C LEU A 524 -7.39 7.06 -34.79
N VAL A 525 -6.08 6.81 -34.87
CA VAL A 525 -5.51 5.49 -34.62
C VAL A 525 -5.71 5.08 -33.16
N LEU A 526 -5.52 6.01 -32.22
CA LEU A 526 -5.77 5.77 -30.79
C LEU A 526 -7.24 5.44 -30.49
N PHE A 527 -8.18 6.16 -31.13
CA PHE A 527 -9.60 5.89 -30.98
C PHE A 527 -10.00 4.52 -31.54
N GLN A 528 -9.47 4.15 -32.71
CA GLN A 528 -9.69 2.84 -33.31
C GLN A 528 -9.08 1.73 -32.47
N PHE A 529 -7.90 1.97 -31.90
CA PHE A 529 -7.22 1.04 -30.99
C PHE A 529 -8.05 0.77 -29.73
N GLY A 530 -8.55 1.82 -29.07
CA GLY A 530 -9.45 1.68 -27.92
C GLY A 530 -10.76 0.97 -28.29
N THR A 531 -11.31 1.24 -29.48
CA THR A 531 -12.52 0.57 -29.97
C THR A 531 -12.29 -0.93 -30.19
N ALA A 532 -11.13 -1.30 -30.74
CA ALA A 532 -10.75 -2.70 -30.91
C ALA A 532 -10.58 -3.41 -29.55
N ALA A 533 -10.02 -2.73 -28.55
CA ALA A 533 -9.81 -3.27 -27.20
C ALA A 533 -11.12 -3.62 -26.47
N LEU A 534 -12.27 -3.03 -26.85
CA LEU A 534 -13.58 -3.43 -26.32
C LEU A 534 -13.99 -4.88 -26.68
N ASN A 535 -13.36 -5.48 -27.69
CA ASN A 535 -13.62 -6.87 -28.09
C ASN A 535 -12.85 -7.90 -27.26
N LEU A 536 -11.92 -7.45 -26.40
CA LEU A 536 -11.11 -8.35 -25.58
C LEU A 536 -11.96 -8.97 -24.46
N PRO A 537 -11.69 -10.23 -24.06
CA PRO A 537 -12.42 -10.87 -22.98
C PRO A 537 -11.98 -10.39 -21.58
N GLU A 538 -10.80 -9.80 -21.44
CA GLU A 538 -10.21 -9.37 -20.17
C GLU A 538 -10.96 -8.16 -19.59
N LYS A 539 -11.61 -8.36 -18.44
CA LYS A 539 -12.40 -7.33 -17.76
C LYS A 539 -11.60 -6.03 -17.48
N PRO A 540 -10.35 -6.09 -16.97
CA PRO A 540 -9.56 -4.88 -16.71
C PRO A 540 -9.23 -4.09 -17.99
N THR A 541 -8.84 -4.77 -19.07
CA THR A 541 -8.53 -4.14 -20.36
C THR A 541 -9.75 -3.46 -20.98
N VAL A 542 -10.92 -4.10 -20.96
CA VAL A 542 -12.16 -3.49 -21.48
C VAL A 542 -12.59 -2.29 -20.63
N ARG A 543 -12.39 -2.34 -19.30
CA ARG A 543 -12.63 -1.19 -18.42
C ARG A 543 -11.74 0.00 -18.81
N ALA A 544 -10.45 -0.24 -19.02
CA ALA A 544 -9.50 0.80 -19.43
C ALA A 544 -9.89 1.39 -20.80
N ALA A 545 -10.25 0.55 -21.77
CA ALA A 545 -10.73 0.98 -23.09
C ALA A 545 -11.99 1.84 -23.00
N ALA A 546 -12.99 1.40 -22.22
CA ALA A 546 -14.24 2.13 -22.06
C ALA A 546 -14.03 3.48 -21.36
N SER A 547 -13.16 3.55 -20.34
CA SER A 547 -12.80 4.80 -19.67
C SER A 547 -12.12 5.77 -20.64
N PHE A 548 -11.06 5.31 -21.33
CA PHE A 548 -10.35 6.11 -22.32
C PHE A 548 -11.28 6.67 -23.39
N LEU A 549 -12.14 5.83 -23.99
CA LEU A 549 -13.07 6.27 -25.03
C LEU A 549 -14.11 7.26 -24.49
N ALA A 550 -14.61 7.06 -23.27
CA ALA A 550 -15.53 7.99 -22.64
C ALA A 550 -14.87 9.36 -22.42
N GLU A 551 -13.63 9.41 -21.92
CA GLU A 551 -12.88 10.65 -21.73
C GLU A 551 -12.49 11.32 -23.05
N PHE A 552 -12.09 10.53 -24.05
CA PHE A 552 -11.87 11.00 -25.41
C PHE A 552 -13.10 11.73 -25.94
N ILE A 553 -14.29 11.15 -25.78
CA ILE A 553 -15.55 11.78 -26.19
C ILE A 553 -15.81 13.04 -25.36
N MET A 554 -15.61 13.01 -24.04
CA MET A 554 -15.87 14.13 -23.15
C MET A 554 -15.07 15.40 -23.48
N HIS A 555 -13.82 15.22 -23.88
CA HIS A 555 -12.86 16.29 -24.17
C HIS A 555 -12.61 16.53 -25.66
N SER A 556 -13.13 15.69 -26.56
CA SER A 556 -12.92 15.80 -28.01
C SER A 556 -13.25 17.17 -28.64
N ARG A 557 -14.20 17.92 -28.07
CA ARG A 557 -14.58 19.25 -28.57
C ARG A 557 -13.48 20.31 -28.35
N GLU A 558 -12.50 20.05 -27.48
CA GLU A 558 -11.38 20.96 -27.17
C GLU A 558 -10.23 20.84 -28.18
N VAL A 559 -10.20 19.75 -28.97
CA VAL A 559 -9.15 19.45 -29.95
C VAL A 559 -9.78 19.16 -31.30
N PRO A 560 -9.60 20.00 -32.33
CA PRO A 560 -10.26 19.86 -33.63
C PRO A 560 -10.12 18.46 -34.28
N ASN A 561 -8.93 17.86 -34.19
CA ASN A 561 -8.67 16.52 -34.71
C ASN A 561 -9.48 15.45 -33.98
N MET A 562 -9.60 15.52 -32.65
CA MET A 562 -10.43 14.60 -31.87
C MET A 562 -11.92 14.78 -32.18
N LEU A 563 -12.40 16.02 -32.30
CA LEU A 563 -13.77 16.33 -32.70
C LEU A 563 -14.10 15.67 -34.06
N ASN A 564 -13.21 15.78 -35.04
CA ASN A 564 -13.38 15.16 -36.35
C ASN A 564 -13.45 13.63 -36.25
N VAL A 565 -12.59 13.01 -35.43
CA VAL A 565 -12.61 11.57 -35.17
C VAL A 565 -13.95 11.13 -34.58
N VAL A 566 -14.46 11.82 -33.56
CA VAL A 566 -15.76 11.45 -32.95
C VAL A 566 -16.92 11.60 -33.94
N ASN A 567 -16.92 12.64 -34.76
CA ASN A 567 -17.95 12.84 -35.78
C ASN A 567 -17.91 11.78 -36.89
N THR A 568 -16.73 11.27 -37.24
CA THR A 568 -16.55 10.32 -38.35
C THR A 568 -16.59 8.85 -37.92
N GLN A 569 -16.12 8.51 -36.72
CA GLN A 569 -16.01 7.14 -36.20
C GLN A 569 -17.01 6.82 -35.07
N GLY A 570 -17.74 7.80 -34.56
CA GLY A 570 -18.64 7.61 -33.41
C GLY A 570 -19.75 6.58 -33.65
N GLU A 571 -20.29 6.51 -34.86
CA GLU A 571 -21.27 5.48 -35.24
C GLU A 571 -20.71 4.07 -35.10
N MET A 572 -19.47 3.84 -35.59
CA MET A 572 -18.79 2.56 -35.47
C MET A 572 -18.62 2.14 -34.01
N LEU A 573 -18.23 3.08 -33.15
CA LEU A 573 -18.07 2.80 -31.72
C LEU A 573 -19.42 2.46 -31.06
N VAL A 574 -20.50 3.17 -31.38
CA VAL A 574 -21.84 2.86 -30.86
C VAL A 574 -22.30 1.47 -31.29
N MET A 575 -22.07 1.11 -32.55
CA MET A 575 -22.38 -0.23 -33.06
C MET A 575 -21.54 -1.31 -32.35
N GLN A 576 -20.26 -1.02 -32.09
CA GLN A 576 -19.38 -1.92 -31.34
C GLN A 576 -19.86 -2.10 -29.88
N VAL A 577 -20.29 -1.03 -29.22
CA VAL A 577 -20.90 -1.09 -27.89
C VAL A 577 -22.15 -1.98 -27.89
N PHE A 578 -23.01 -1.88 -28.91
CA PHE A 578 -24.20 -2.73 -29.01
C PHE A 578 -23.89 -4.19 -29.29
N LYS A 579 -22.81 -4.52 -30.01
CA LYS A 579 -22.32 -5.90 -30.14
C LYS A 579 -21.93 -6.49 -28.78
N VAL A 580 -21.17 -5.74 -27.98
CA VAL A 580 -20.76 -6.14 -26.62
C VAL A 580 -21.99 -6.40 -25.74
N ILE A 581 -22.96 -5.48 -25.76
CA ILE A 581 -24.22 -5.62 -25.02
C ILE A 581 -25.04 -6.81 -25.55
N GLY A 582 -25.04 -7.02 -26.87
CA GLY A 582 -25.79 -8.04 -27.60
C GLY A 582 -25.36 -9.47 -27.31
N GLY A 583 -24.08 -9.71 -27.01
CA GLY A 583 -23.60 -11.06 -26.74
C GLY A 583 -22.18 -11.36 -27.15
N ASP A 584 -21.55 -10.51 -27.98
CA ASP A 584 -20.26 -10.79 -28.61
C ASP A 584 -19.08 -10.84 -27.63
N SER A 585 -19.26 -10.35 -26.40
CA SER A 585 -18.25 -10.36 -25.33
C SER A 585 -18.82 -10.96 -24.03
N PRO A 586 -17.99 -11.27 -23.03
CA PRO A 586 -18.46 -11.76 -21.73
C PRO A 586 -19.43 -10.79 -21.03
N ARG A 587 -20.37 -11.30 -20.22
CA ARG A 587 -21.31 -10.43 -19.46
C ARG A 587 -20.61 -9.49 -18.48
N SER A 588 -19.48 -9.91 -17.93
CA SER A 588 -18.70 -9.15 -16.96
C SER A 588 -18.18 -7.81 -17.48
N VAL A 589 -18.10 -7.62 -18.81
CA VAL A 589 -17.61 -6.37 -19.42
C VAL A 589 -18.72 -5.39 -19.81
N VAL A 590 -19.98 -5.85 -19.83
CA VAL A 590 -21.14 -5.05 -20.24
C VAL A 590 -21.35 -3.84 -19.31
N GLU A 591 -20.96 -3.95 -18.04
CA GLU A 591 -21.10 -2.89 -17.04
C GLU A 591 -20.33 -1.59 -17.34
N PHE A 592 -19.38 -1.63 -18.28
CA PHE A 592 -18.56 -0.48 -18.68
C PHE A 592 -19.10 0.27 -19.90
N MET A 593 -19.91 -0.40 -20.73
CA MET A 593 -20.53 0.20 -21.92
C MET A 593 -21.38 1.47 -21.64
N PRO A 594 -22.10 1.56 -20.50
CA PRO A 594 -22.83 2.77 -20.11
C PRO A 594 -21.97 4.04 -20.07
N ASP A 595 -20.67 3.93 -19.80
CA ASP A 595 -19.78 5.10 -19.68
C ASP A 595 -19.61 5.80 -21.03
N ILE A 596 -19.46 5.01 -22.10
CA ILE A 596 -19.36 5.49 -23.48
C ILE A 596 -20.69 6.07 -23.94
N LEU A 597 -21.80 5.36 -23.71
CA LEU A 597 -23.15 5.83 -24.09
C LEU A 597 -23.50 7.14 -23.38
N MET A 598 -23.15 7.27 -22.09
CA MET A 598 -23.34 8.48 -21.31
C MET A 598 -22.51 9.65 -21.86
N ALA A 599 -21.25 9.40 -22.25
CA ALA A 599 -20.39 10.42 -22.84
C ALA A 599 -20.98 10.96 -24.16
N PHE A 600 -21.46 10.08 -25.05
CA PHE A 600 -22.16 10.47 -26.27
C PHE A 600 -23.47 11.22 -25.96
N ASN A 601 -24.27 10.75 -25.01
CA ASN A 601 -25.53 11.41 -24.65
C ASN A 601 -25.30 12.84 -24.13
N LYS A 602 -24.21 13.06 -23.40
CA LYS A 602 -23.82 14.38 -22.88
C LYS A 602 -23.24 15.31 -23.94
N LYS A 603 -22.36 14.83 -24.82
CA LYS A 603 -21.55 15.66 -25.72
C LYS A 603 -21.92 15.55 -27.20
N TYR A 604 -22.70 14.57 -27.62
CA TYR A 604 -23.03 14.33 -29.03
C TYR A 604 -24.46 13.82 -29.16
N PHE A 605 -25.39 14.43 -28.41
CA PHE A 605 -26.80 14.01 -28.35
C PHE A 605 -27.44 13.85 -29.73
N ASP A 606 -27.28 14.85 -30.61
CA ASP A 606 -27.88 14.84 -31.95
C ASP A 606 -27.32 13.71 -32.82
N ASN A 607 -26.00 13.47 -32.74
CA ASN A 607 -25.36 12.37 -33.46
C ASN A 607 -25.84 11.03 -32.91
N LEU A 608 -25.90 10.87 -31.58
CA LEU A 608 -26.40 9.65 -30.94
C LEU A 608 -27.84 9.35 -31.35
N CYS A 609 -28.71 10.36 -31.43
CA CYS A 609 -30.08 10.21 -31.94
C CYS A 609 -30.09 9.67 -33.38
N ARG A 610 -29.21 10.18 -34.24
CA ARG A 610 -29.09 9.71 -35.64
C ARG A 610 -28.58 8.27 -35.70
N TRP A 611 -27.56 7.92 -34.93
CA TRP A 611 -26.95 6.58 -34.92
C TRP A 611 -27.88 5.50 -34.31
N LEU A 612 -28.78 5.88 -33.40
CA LEU A 612 -29.78 4.96 -32.86
C LEU A 612 -30.88 4.61 -33.88
N GLY A 613 -31.12 5.45 -34.88
CA GLY A 613 -32.10 5.18 -35.95
C GLY A 613 -31.82 3.85 -36.67
N PRO A 614 -30.67 3.71 -37.35
CA PRO A 614 -30.27 2.47 -38.01
C PRO A 614 -30.27 1.25 -37.09
N PHE A 615 -29.84 1.41 -35.83
CA PHE A 615 -29.87 0.35 -34.82
C PHE A 615 -31.27 -0.24 -34.60
N THR A 616 -32.29 0.63 -34.47
CA THR A 616 -33.67 0.17 -34.23
C THR A 616 -34.28 -0.56 -35.42
N GLN A 617 -33.84 -0.24 -36.64
CA GLN A 617 -34.36 -0.79 -37.89
C GLN A 617 -33.65 -2.08 -38.33
N GLN A 618 -32.43 -2.33 -37.88
CA GLN A 618 -31.65 -3.48 -38.31
C GLN A 618 -32.20 -4.78 -37.72
N GLU A 619 -32.70 -5.68 -38.56
CA GLU A 619 -33.11 -7.02 -38.15
C GLU A 619 -31.93 -7.87 -37.67
N GLY A 620 -32.16 -8.73 -36.67
CA GLY A 620 -31.13 -9.63 -36.12
C GLY A 620 -30.01 -8.97 -35.29
N PHE A 621 -29.89 -7.65 -35.30
CA PHE A 621 -28.89 -6.90 -34.53
C PHE A 621 -29.52 -6.19 -33.31
N PRO A 622 -28.93 -6.23 -32.09
CA PRO A 622 -27.67 -6.87 -31.73
C PRO A 622 -27.84 -8.35 -31.35
N SER A 623 -29.07 -8.87 -31.35
CA SER A 623 -29.39 -10.29 -31.17
C SER A 623 -30.74 -10.60 -31.83
N PHE A 624 -30.89 -11.81 -32.37
CA PHE A 624 -32.16 -12.33 -32.91
C PHE A 624 -33.25 -12.52 -31.84
N ARG A 625 -32.89 -12.46 -30.55
CA ARG A 625 -33.83 -12.66 -29.43
C ARG A 625 -34.63 -11.42 -29.06
N VAL A 626 -34.28 -10.26 -29.60
CA VAL A 626 -34.88 -8.97 -29.22
C VAL A 626 -35.80 -8.45 -30.31
N THR A 627 -37.03 -8.07 -29.92
CA THR A 627 -38.04 -7.50 -30.83
C THR A 627 -37.74 -6.05 -31.18
N GLN A 628 -38.27 -5.57 -32.30
CA GLN A 628 -38.13 -4.16 -32.70
C GLN A 628 -38.62 -3.19 -31.61
N ARG A 629 -39.76 -3.49 -30.97
CA ARG A 629 -40.31 -2.67 -29.87
C ARG A 629 -39.36 -2.57 -28.68
N GLN A 630 -38.67 -3.66 -28.33
CA GLN A 630 -37.68 -3.66 -27.25
C GLN A 630 -36.44 -2.83 -27.60
N LYS A 631 -36.02 -2.83 -28.89
CA LYS A 631 -34.92 -1.96 -29.35
C LYS A 631 -35.31 -0.48 -29.31
N GLU A 632 -36.52 -0.14 -29.74
CA GLU A 632 -37.06 1.23 -29.69
C GLU A 632 -37.17 1.73 -28.25
N GLU A 633 -37.64 0.88 -27.34
CA GLU A 633 -37.72 1.20 -25.91
C GLU A 633 -36.33 1.41 -25.30
N PHE A 634 -35.37 0.53 -25.60
CA PHE A 634 -33.99 0.65 -25.15
C PHE A 634 -33.33 1.95 -25.66
N ALA A 635 -33.47 2.25 -26.94
CA ALA A 635 -32.95 3.50 -27.54
C ALA A 635 -33.55 4.74 -26.85
N ARG A 636 -34.87 4.74 -26.57
CA ARG A 636 -35.54 5.82 -25.84
C ARG A 636 -35.02 5.97 -24.41
N LEU A 637 -34.78 4.86 -23.71
CA LEU A 637 -34.25 4.88 -22.34
C LEU A 637 -32.80 5.40 -22.30
N ILE A 638 -31.94 5.01 -23.25
CA ILE A 638 -30.58 5.58 -23.38
C ILE A 638 -30.65 7.09 -23.53
N LEU A 639 -31.46 7.60 -24.47
CA LEU A 639 -31.56 9.04 -24.75
C LEU A 639 -32.12 9.85 -23.57
N LYS A 640 -32.97 9.23 -22.73
CA LYS A 640 -33.54 9.86 -21.54
C LYS A 640 -32.52 10.06 -20.43
N GLU A 641 -31.61 9.11 -20.23
CA GLU A 641 -30.70 9.09 -19.09
C GLU A 641 -29.38 9.83 -19.40
N ARG A 642 -29.39 11.16 -19.20
CA ARG A 642 -28.24 12.06 -19.48
C ARG A 642 -27.26 12.25 -18.30
N THR A 643 -27.69 11.93 -17.08
CA THR A 643 -26.91 12.17 -15.87
C THR A 643 -26.91 10.99 -14.91
N ASN A 644 -27.96 10.17 -14.89
CA ASN A 644 -28.10 9.04 -13.98
C ASN A 644 -27.35 7.80 -14.49
N LYS A 645 -26.07 7.69 -14.11
CA LYS A 645 -25.20 6.56 -14.48
C LYS A 645 -25.71 5.21 -13.95
N ARG A 646 -26.26 5.18 -12.73
CA ARG A 646 -26.79 3.94 -12.12
C ARG A 646 -27.95 3.38 -12.93
N ARG A 647 -28.91 4.24 -13.27
CA ARG A 647 -30.08 3.84 -14.06
C ARG A 647 -29.72 3.41 -15.48
N LEU A 648 -28.74 4.07 -16.10
CA LEU A 648 -28.24 3.65 -17.41
C LEU A 648 -27.57 2.27 -17.34
N LYS A 649 -26.80 1.98 -16.27
CA LYS A 649 -26.23 0.65 -16.02
C LYS A 649 -27.32 -0.41 -15.88
N GLU A 650 -28.36 -0.16 -15.08
CA GLU A 650 -29.50 -1.07 -14.92
C GLU A 650 -30.17 -1.36 -16.27
N THR A 651 -30.46 -0.30 -17.05
CA THR A 651 -31.07 -0.40 -18.39
C THR A 651 -30.24 -1.25 -19.35
N VAL A 652 -28.92 -1.03 -19.37
CA VAL A 652 -27.99 -1.78 -20.24
C VAL A 652 -27.86 -3.23 -19.80
N THR A 653 -27.80 -3.50 -18.49
CA THR A 653 -27.77 -4.87 -17.96
C THR A 653 -29.05 -5.63 -18.31
N GLU A 654 -30.21 -5.03 -18.09
CA GLU A 654 -31.51 -5.63 -18.42
C GLU A 654 -31.61 -5.93 -19.92
N PHE A 655 -31.21 -4.99 -20.77
CA PHE A 655 -31.20 -5.20 -22.22
C PHE A 655 -30.20 -6.29 -22.65
N SER A 656 -29.02 -6.39 -22.02
CA SER A 656 -28.09 -7.49 -22.30
C SER A 656 -28.66 -8.85 -21.90
N LEU A 657 -29.43 -8.93 -20.80
CA LEU A 657 -30.12 -10.15 -20.39
C LEU A 657 -31.19 -10.57 -21.41
N LEU A 658 -31.92 -9.60 -21.99
CA LEU A 658 -32.83 -9.82 -23.12
C LEU A 658 -32.08 -10.43 -24.32
N CYS A 659 -31.01 -9.77 -24.76
CA CYS A 659 -30.22 -10.20 -25.92
C CYS A 659 -29.68 -11.62 -25.77
N ARG A 660 -29.29 -12.00 -24.55
CA ARG A 660 -28.74 -13.32 -24.21
C ARG A 660 -29.81 -14.34 -23.80
N GLY A 661 -31.09 -13.97 -23.71
CA GLY A 661 -32.20 -14.84 -23.31
C GLY A 661 -32.07 -15.42 -21.90
N LEU A 662 -31.60 -14.62 -20.94
CA LEU A 662 -31.33 -15.04 -19.56
C LEU A 662 -32.37 -14.54 -18.53
N ILE A 663 -33.43 -13.88 -19.00
CA ILE A 663 -34.49 -13.38 -18.12
C ILE A 663 -35.23 -14.53 -17.46
N GLY A 664 -35.41 -14.43 -16.14
CA GLY A 664 -36.06 -15.45 -15.31
C GLY A 664 -35.15 -16.57 -14.82
N THR A 665 -33.83 -16.46 -15.00
CA THR A 665 -32.84 -17.42 -14.46
C THR A 665 -32.27 -16.95 -13.11
N GLU A 666 -31.77 -17.85 -12.27
CA GLU A 666 -31.02 -17.52 -11.04
C GLU A 666 -29.84 -16.57 -11.33
N TYR A 667 -29.24 -16.68 -12.52
CA TYR A 667 -28.18 -15.80 -13.00
C TYR A 667 -28.61 -14.37 -13.32
N ALA A 668 -29.90 -14.12 -13.58
CA ALA A 668 -30.42 -12.76 -13.67
C ALA A 668 -30.55 -12.14 -12.27
N ALA A 669 -31.01 -12.92 -11.27
CA ALA A 669 -31.14 -12.48 -9.89
C ALA A 669 -29.80 -12.04 -9.26
N GLN A 670 -28.71 -12.77 -9.52
CA GLN A 670 -27.36 -12.40 -9.06
C GLN A 670 -26.85 -11.08 -9.66
N SER A 671 -27.15 -10.78 -10.93
CA SER A 671 -26.73 -9.50 -11.54
C SER A 671 -27.47 -8.29 -10.98
N TYR A 672 -28.71 -8.45 -10.51
CA TYR A 672 -29.42 -7.38 -9.80
C TYR A 672 -28.84 -7.14 -8.40
N GLN A 673 -28.38 -8.17 -7.70
CA GLN A 673 -27.73 -8.05 -6.37
C GLN A 673 -26.36 -7.38 -6.43
N SER A 674 -25.62 -7.50 -7.54
CA SER A 674 -24.34 -6.77 -7.71
C SER A 674 -24.50 -5.27 -8.02
N LEU A 675 -25.72 -4.81 -8.32
CA LEU A 675 -26.06 -3.42 -8.67
C LEU A 675 -26.76 -2.66 -7.52
N SER A 676 -27.23 -3.39 -6.49
CA SER A 676 -27.79 -2.82 -5.26
C SER A 676 -26.68 -2.37 -4.33
#